data_AF-A0A1V3XEN0-F1
#
_entry.id   AF-A0A1V3XEN0-F1
#
_cell.length_a   1.000
_cell.length_b   1.000
_cell.length_c   1.000
_cell.angle_alpha   90.00
_cell.angle_beta   90.00
_cell.angle_gamma   90.00
#
_symmetry.space_group_name_H-M   'P 1'
#
loop_
_entity.id
_entity.type
_entity.pdbx_description
1 polymer ?
#
loop_
_entity_poly.entity_id
_entity_poly.type
_entity_poly.pdbx_seq_one_letter_code
_entity_poly.pdbx_strand_id
1 'polypeptide(L)'
;MTALTVVLAPHAQSEDILAVLADYSAVGLLRSFAWVDAPSGTASSLPATLVTDGQMSPVVLQQILTARRYDRVRLAVLVPAEAPLEARIPLAVELQVEQVVRSSAIGAPITLLRLLYTAGAAATVPADPSLVLEGWHNLLVAPEDPSGPELAAATLDRLTDPLLVARYVAPVVAGVTGLWADIDRTPFDAAAILPGLTIRAVRAFYRQLDSADVEERLRAQLFDSTGRLPLPRADRVPVVFIDDVATATQSMARALWTKHRDVLRGPRLSVGGEGAQRISMGIALRMFLSFMGSALWRAPSAWIASALGSVSSVVATTVQNAVFGRSGSAYDVVAGAEPASWQDLGRSADTLGDALAEPAGGKHLAHQDLSRLWTDFVSVALTLADGGRRSTNLEPVRVGAAVGVVRNCSDVVPSAADRFAAIPGSLAAVAGMSAVEATDLLEAAALRDRLQRLYGDPAAGVEARRAAASLDDWLQTVSKSFAWQAGSILVDYLQRARSEVAGLVQQIRGTTNRDDVEERLSQRQHTIGLILKTFGWGVFGGLALLVGVAALGAVGWTFAIVTGGVLLAVYLVIALALFLLTQRDLFAEMNLRQSQLSRLDAMHTNLRSAVQDLSRLSGAYGQLLAWTRVLGAVLRAPFGAAAAPARRPGS
;
A
#
# COMPACT_ATOMS: atom_id res chain seq x y z
N MET A 1 -12.93 -19.38 -42.15
CA MET A 1 -13.29 -20.62 -42.88
C MET A 1 -12.00 -21.40 -43.13
N THR A 2 -11.99 -22.74 -43.03
CA THR A 2 -10.77 -23.54 -43.21
C THR A 2 -10.60 -23.96 -44.67
N ALA A 3 -9.66 -23.35 -45.39
CA ALA A 3 -9.32 -23.73 -46.76
C ALA A 3 -7.93 -24.36 -46.81
N LEU A 4 -7.78 -25.45 -47.58
CA LEU A 4 -6.47 -26.02 -47.91
C LEU A 4 -6.13 -25.74 -49.36
N THR A 5 -4.93 -25.24 -49.60
CA THR A 5 -4.36 -25.13 -50.94
C THR A 5 -3.33 -26.24 -51.16
N VAL A 6 -3.50 -26.96 -52.25
CA VAL A 6 -2.59 -27.99 -52.75
C VAL A 6 -1.97 -27.46 -54.04
N VAL A 7 -0.64 -27.34 -54.07
CA VAL A 7 0.11 -26.86 -55.24
C VAL A 7 0.85 -28.04 -55.85
N LEU A 8 0.55 -28.37 -57.11
CA LEU A 8 1.22 -29.39 -57.91
C LEU A 8 2.18 -28.70 -58.88
N ALA A 9 3.46 -29.06 -58.87
CA ALA A 9 4.46 -28.38 -59.69
C ALA A 9 5.57 -29.34 -60.22
N PRO A 10 6.20 -29.01 -61.37
CA PRO A 10 7.34 -29.77 -61.89
C PRO A 10 8.61 -29.37 -61.13
N HIS A 11 9.15 -30.31 -60.33
CA HIS A 11 10.25 -30.07 -59.39
C HIS A 11 11.39 -29.18 -59.94
N ALA A 12 11.95 -29.52 -61.11
CA ALA A 12 13.10 -28.84 -61.70
C ALA A 12 12.88 -27.36 -62.10
N GLN A 13 11.64 -26.88 -62.19
CA GLN A 13 11.34 -25.51 -62.63
C GLN A 13 10.63 -24.66 -61.56
N SER A 14 10.28 -25.25 -60.41
CA SER A 14 9.46 -24.59 -59.40
C SER A 14 10.05 -24.58 -57.99
N GLU A 15 11.29 -25.06 -57.82
CA GLU A 15 11.97 -25.08 -56.53
C GLU A 15 12.11 -23.68 -55.93
N ASP A 16 12.52 -22.69 -56.73
CA ASP A 16 12.63 -21.30 -56.27
C ASP A 16 11.27 -20.69 -55.91
N ILE A 17 10.19 -21.11 -56.59
CA ILE A 17 8.82 -20.68 -56.25
C ILE A 17 8.43 -21.23 -54.87
N LEU A 18 8.72 -22.50 -54.60
CA LEU A 18 8.51 -23.09 -53.29
C LEU A 18 9.33 -22.38 -52.20
N ALA A 19 10.60 -22.07 -52.48
CA ALA A 19 11.47 -21.35 -51.55
C ALA A 19 10.90 -19.97 -51.18
N VAL A 20 10.48 -19.17 -52.16
CA VAL A 20 9.88 -17.85 -51.92
C VAL A 20 8.55 -17.96 -51.14
N LEU A 21 7.71 -18.95 -51.45
CA LEU A 21 6.48 -19.19 -50.70
C LEU A 21 6.77 -19.63 -49.26
N ALA A 22 7.82 -20.43 -49.03
CA ALA A 22 8.23 -20.82 -47.69
C ALA A 22 8.77 -19.63 -46.88
N ASP A 23 9.53 -18.74 -47.50
CA ASP A 23 9.97 -17.49 -46.86
C ASP A 23 8.78 -16.60 -46.46
N TYR A 24 7.77 -16.46 -47.33
CA TYR A 24 6.54 -15.74 -46.98
C TYR A 24 5.77 -16.44 -45.85
N SER A 25 5.76 -17.78 -45.82
CA SER A 25 5.20 -18.53 -44.70
C SER A 25 5.97 -18.30 -43.39
N ALA A 26 7.31 -18.22 -43.44
CA ALA A 26 8.17 -17.99 -42.27
C ALA A 26 7.91 -16.63 -41.60
N VAL A 27 7.60 -15.60 -42.40
CA VAL A 27 7.25 -14.25 -41.92
C VAL A 27 5.75 -14.15 -41.55
N GLY A 28 5.00 -15.24 -41.64
CA GLY A 28 3.57 -15.28 -41.28
C GLY A 28 2.63 -14.66 -42.31
N LEU A 29 3.10 -14.43 -43.54
CA LEU A 29 2.29 -13.86 -44.62
C LEU A 29 1.42 -14.90 -45.32
N LEU A 30 1.77 -16.19 -45.26
CA LEU A 30 1.00 -17.28 -45.87
C LEU A 30 0.47 -18.26 -44.83
N ARG A 31 -0.70 -18.83 -45.14
CA ARG A 31 -1.26 -19.99 -44.45
C ARG A 31 -0.53 -21.28 -44.82
N SER A 32 -0.70 -22.31 -44.00
CA SER A 32 -0.20 -23.65 -44.31
C SER A 32 -0.74 -24.17 -45.64
N PHE A 33 0.14 -24.76 -46.45
CA PHE A 33 -0.23 -25.34 -47.74
C PHE A 33 0.55 -26.62 -48.02
N ALA A 34 -0.04 -27.48 -48.86
CA ALA A 34 0.60 -28.72 -49.28
C ALA A 34 1.22 -28.52 -50.67
N TRP A 35 2.50 -28.82 -50.79
CA TRP A 35 3.22 -28.86 -52.06
C TRP A 35 3.39 -30.30 -52.53
N VAL A 36 3.08 -30.57 -53.79
CA VAL A 36 3.19 -31.89 -54.41
C VAL A 36 4.14 -31.76 -55.59
N ASP A 37 5.27 -32.43 -55.50
CA ASP A 37 6.14 -32.61 -56.67
C ASP A 37 5.52 -33.67 -57.58
N ALA A 38 5.56 -33.43 -58.90
CA ALA A 38 5.01 -34.36 -59.89
C ALA A 38 5.54 -35.79 -59.67
N PRO A 39 4.70 -36.77 -59.29
CA PRO A 39 5.17 -38.10 -58.92
C PRO A 39 5.71 -38.86 -60.14
N SER A 40 6.87 -39.49 -59.96
CA SER A 40 7.43 -40.47 -60.91
C SER A 40 6.64 -41.78 -60.81
N GLY A 41 5.47 -41.86 -61.46
CA GLY A 41 4.65 -43.07 -61.60
C GLY A 41 3.34 -43.12 -60.79
N THR A 42 2.60 -44.23 -60.90
CA THR A 42 1.30 -44.41 -60.23
C THR A 42 1.46 -44.92 -58.80
N ALA A 43 1.71 -44.01 -57.85
CA ALA A 43 1.79 -44.34 -56.43
C ALA A 43 0.38 -44.41 -55.78
N SER A 44 0.17 -45.39 -54.89
CA SER A 44 -1.08 -45.55 -54.10
C SER A 44 -1.24 -44.48 -53.01
N SER A 45 -0.15 -43.83 -52.63
CA SER A 45 -0.10 -42.68 -51.74
C SER A 45 0.65 -41.55 -52.44
N LEU A 46 0.17 -40.31 -52.30
CA LEU A 46 0.80 -39.15 -52.92
C LEU A 46 1.68 -38.45 -51.88
N PRO A 47 3.02 -38.53 -52.00
CA PRO A 47 3.90 -37.76 -51.14
C PRO A 47 3.70 -36.28 -51.41
N ALA A 48 3.71 -35.49 -50.34
CA ALA A 48 3.58 -34.05 -50.37
C ALA A 48 4.50 -33.44 -49.28
N THR A 49 4.74 -32.14 -49.37
CA THR A 49 5.46 -31.34 -48.40
C THR A 49 4.48 -30.33 -47.81
N LEU A 50 4.19 -30.44 -46.51
CA LEU A 50 3.39 -29.44 -45.81
C LEU A 50 4.31 -28.30 -45.37
N VAL A 51 4.04 -27.11 -45.89
CA VAL A 51 4.70 -25.87 -45.46
C VAL A 51 3.84 -25.22 -44.38
N THR A 52 4.43 -24.93 -43.22
CA THR A 52 3.77 -24.23 -42.10
C THR A 52 4.79 -23.40 -41.36
N ASP A 53 4.52 -22.10 -41.19
CA ASP A 53 5.42 -21.14 -40.53
C ASP A 53 6.87 -21.23 -41.02
N GLY A 54 7.05 -21.42 -42.34
CA GLY A 54 8.35 -21.61 -43.00
C GLY A 54 8.99 -22.98 -42.85
N GLN A 55 8.43 -23.88 -42.03
CA GLN A 55 8.90 -25.25 -41.90
C GLN A 55 8.28 -26.15 -42.97
N MET A 56 9.13 -26.94 -43.62
CA MET A 56 8.74 -27.95 -44.61
C MET A 56 8.75 -29.34 -43.96
N SER A 57 7.63 -30.04 -43.99
CA SER A 57 7.50 -31.38 -43.42
C SER A 57 6.97 -32.39 -44.45
N PRO A 58 7.60 -33.57 -44.59
CA PRO A 58 7.10 -34.60 -45.50
C PRO A 58 5.81 -35.22 -44.95
N VAL A 59 4.82 -35.36 -45.81
CA VAL A 59 3.45 -35.76 -45.48
C VAL A 59 2.86 -36.57 -46.63
N VAL A 60 1.74 -37.24 -46.36
CA VAL A 60 0.93 -37.90 -47.41
C VAL A 60 -0.32 -37.05 -47.64
N LEU A 61 -0.56 -36.63 -48.89
CA LEU A 61 -1.65 -35.71 -49.23
C LEU A 61 -3.02 -36.21 -48.74
N GLN A 62 -3.30 -37.50 -48.93
CA GLN A 62 -4.55 -38.13 -48.49
C GLN A 62 -4.75 -38.01 -46.97
N GLN A 63 -3.68 -38.12 -46.19
CA GLN A 63 -3.76 -38.01 -44.73
C GLN A 63 -4.09 -36.58 -44.30
N ILE A 64 -3.52 -35.57 -44.96
CA ILE A 64 -3.83 -34.16 -44.65
C ILE A 64 -5.30 -33.85 -44.96
N LEU A 65 -5.79 -34.31 -46.12
CA LEU A 65 -7.15 -34.09 -46.58
C LEU A 65 -8.20 -34.79 -45.72
N THR A 66 -7.87 -35.94 -45.13
CA THR A 66 -8.79 -36.72 -44.27
C THR A 66 -8.65 -36.41 -42.78
N ALA A 67 -7.49 -35.93 -42.31
CA ALA A 67 -7.25 -35.61 -40.90
C ALA A 67 -8.05 -34.41 -40.38
N ARG A 68 -8.47 -33.50 -41.27
CA ARG A 68 -9.26 -32.31 -40.91
C ARG A 68 -10.37 -32.10 -41.92
N ARG A 69 -11.50 -31.57 -41.46
CA ARG A 69 -12.57 -31.12 -42.34
C ARG A 69 -12.24 -29.72 -42.86
N TYR A 70 -12.09 -29.59 -44.17
CA TYR A 70 -11.92 -28.30 -44.84
C TYR A 70 -13.27 -27.82 -45.38
N ASP A 71 -13.52 -26.52 -45.24
CA ASP A 71 -14.66 -25.84 -45.88
C ASP A 71 -14.47 -25.73 -47.41
N ARG A 72 -13.21 -25.83 -47.88
CA ARG A 72 -12.82 -25.75 -49.29
C ARG A 72 -11.44 -26.34 -49.53
N VAL A 73 -11.24 -26.91 -50.72
CA VAL A 73 -9.91 -27.31 -51.20
C VAL A 73 -9.62 -26.64 -52.54
N ARG A 74 -8.41 -26.13 -52.73
CA ARG A 74 -7.95 -25.53 -53.98
C ARG A 74 -6.79 -26.35 -54.50
N LEU A 75 -6.92 -26.87 -55.72
CA LEU A 75 -5.84 -27.57 -56.41
C LEU A 75 -5.28 -26.65 -57.48
N ALA A 76 -4.03 -26.26 -57.31
CA ALA A 76 -3.31 -25.36 -58.19
C ALA A 76 -2.18 -26.10 -58.90
N VAL A 77 -2.18 -26.13 -60.23
CA VAL A 77 -1.09 -26.71 -61.02
C VAL A 77 -0.24 -25.57 -61.58
N LEU A 78 1.07 -25.60 -61.30
CA LEU A 78 2.02 -24.66 -61.88
C LEU A 78 2.54 -25.21 -63.20
N VAL A 79 2.36 -24.44 -64.27
CA VAL A 79 2.74 -24.84 -65.63
C VAL A 79 3.72 -23.82 -66.20
N PRO A 80 5.00 -24.17 -66.40
CA PRO A 80 5.93 -23.31 -67.11
C PRO A 80 5.57 -23.28 -68.60
N ALA A 81 5.03 -22.15 -69.07
CA ALA A 81 4.45 -22.05 -70.41
C ALA A 81 5.52 -22.15 -71.53
N GLU A 82 6.74 -21.67 -71.28
CA GLU A 82 7.84 -21.71 -72.25
C GLU A 82 8.66 -23.02 -72.20
N ALA A 83 8.43 -23.87 -71.20
CA ALA A 83 9.16 -25.14 -71.08
C ALA A 83 8.74 -26.15 -72.15
N PRO A 84 9.66 -27.03 -72.60
CA PRO A 84 9.30 -28.15 -73.48
C PRO A 84 8.31 -29.09 -72.79
N LEU A 85 7.49 -29.79 -73.58
CA LEU A 85 6.41 -30.66 -73.08
C LEU A 85 6.91 -31.71 -72.05
N GLU A 86 8.12 -32.25 -72.26
CA GLU A 86 8.75 -33.24 -71.37
C GLU A 86 9.11 -32.69 -69.98
N ALA A 87 9.31 -31.38 -69.86
CA ALA A 87 9.61 -30.70 -68.61
C ALA A 87 8.34 -30.20 -67.88
N ARG A 88 7.17 -30.33 -68.50
CA ARG A 88 5.87 -30.03 -67.89
C ARG A 88 5.29 -31.28 -67.23
N ILE A 89 4.32 -31.07 -66.35
CA ILE A 89 3.59 -32.17 -65.71
C ILE A 89 2.73 -32.87 -66.78
N PRO A 90 2.81 -34.22 -66.92
CA PRO A 90 1.92 -34.94 -67.83
C PRO A 90 0.46 -34.85 -67.39
N LEU A 91 -0.46 -34.68 -68.34
CA LEU A 91 -1.91 -34.57 -68.06
C LEU A 91 -2.44 -35.75 -67.21
N ALA A 92 -1.94 -36.96 -67.45
CA ALA A 92 -2.32 -38.14 -66.68
C ALA A 92 -2.03 -37.99 -65.17
N VAL A 93 -0.94 -37.31 -64.81
CA VAL A 93 -0.54 -37.05 -63.42
C VAL A 93 -1.44 -36.00 -62.80
N GLU A 94 -1.78 -34.93 -63.55
CA GLU A 94 -2.68 -33.90 -63.06
C GLU A 94 -4.08 -34.44 -62.75
N LEU A 95 -4.64 -35.25 -63.65
CA LEU A 95 -5.94 -35.91 -63.47
C LEU A 95 -5.89 -36.92 -62.31
N GLN A 96 -4.77 -37.61 -62.12
CA GLN A 96 -4.58 -38.51 -60.98
C GLN A 96 -4.63 -37.74 -59.65
N VAL A 97 -3.89 -36.63 -59.54
CA VAL A 97 -3.88 -35.79 -58.33
C VAL A 97 -5.26 -35.19 -58.08
N GLU A 98 -5.93 -34.70 -59.12
CA GLU A 98 -7.31 -34.22 -59.03
C GLU A 98 -8.25 -35.28 -58.43
N GLN A 99 -8.17 -36.52 -58.95
CA GLN A 99 -9.01 -37.61 -58.49
C GLN A 99 -8.70 -38.01 -57.04
N VAL A 100 -7.43 -37.96 -56.62
CA VAL A 100 -7.07 -38.17 -55.21
C VAL A 100 -7.66 -37.09 -54.33
N VAL A 101 -7.51 -35.81 -54.70
CA VAL A 101 -8.08 -34.68 -53.95
C VAL A 101 -9.61 -34.82 -53.85
N ARG A 102 -10.28 -35.16 -54.94
CA ARG A 102 -11.74 -35.36 -55.01
C ARG A 102 -12.23 -36.52 -54.17
N SER A 103 -11.51 -37.64 -54.17
CA SER A 103 -11.84 -38.82 -53.36
C SER A 103 -11.58 -38.63 -51.86
N SER A 104 -10.63 -37.77 -51.50
CA SER A 104 -10.19 -37.58 -50.11
C SER A 104 -10.88 -36.39 -49.42
N ALA A 105 -11.24 -35.33 -50.15
CA ALA A 105 -11.87 -34.12 -49.63
C ALA A 105 -13.42 -34.21 -49.65
N ILE A 106 -13.99 -35.16 -48.90
CA ILE A 106 -15.44 -35.43 -48.94
C ILE A 106 -16.25 -34.22 -48.45
N GLY A 107 -17.13 -33.71 -49.32
CA GLY A 107 -18.08 -32.64 -48.99
C GLY A 107 -17.52 -31.22 -49.04
N ALA A 108 -16.24 -31.04 -49.40
CA ALA A 108 -15.65 -29.72 -49.65
C ALA A 108 -15.75 -29.37 -51.15
N PRO A 109 -16.18 -28.15 -51.53
CA PRO A 109 -16.04 -27.69 -52.91
C PRO A 109 -14.56 -27.62 -53.30
N ILE A 110 -14.26 -28.07 -54.51
CA ILE A 110 -12.90 -28.10 -55.07
C ILE A 110 -12.79 -27.07 -56.18
N THR A 111 -11.84 -26.15 -56.07
CA THR A 111 -11.50 -25.19 -57.12
C THR A 111 -10.25 -25.66 -57.84
N LEU A 112 -10.34 -25.81 -59.16
CA LEU A 112 -9.27 -26.29 -60.03
C LEU A 112 -8.63 -25.11 -60.76
N LEU A 113 -7.34 -24.87 -60.48
CA LEU A 113 -6.57 -23.74 -60.98
C LEU A 113 -5.37 -24.27 -61.76
N ARG A 114 -5.19 -23.84 -63.00
CA ARG A 114 -4.02 -24.12 -63.83
C ARG A 114 -3.29 -22.80 -64.07
N LEU A 115 -2.19 -22.58 -63.37
CA LEU A 115 -1.42 -21.33 -63.43
C LEU A 115 -0.25 -21.47 -64.38
N LEU A 116 -0.39 -20.86 -65.55
CA LEU A 116 0.65 -20.70 -66.56
C LEU A 116 1.55 -19.53 -66.16
N TYR A 117 2.86 -19.75 -66.09
CA TYR A 117 3.82 -18.67 -65.85
C TYR A 117 4.92 -18.64 -66.92
N THR A 118 5.54 -17.48 -67.08
CA THR A 118 6.58 -17.19 -68.07
C THR A 118 7.73 -16.47 -67.39
N ALA A 119 8.93 -16.51 -67.98
CA ALA A 119 10.09 -15.81 -67.46
C ALA A 119 10.13 -14.32 -67.89
N GLY A 120 8.98 -13.64 -67.94
CA GLY A 120 8.86 -12.27 -68.45
C GLY A 120 8.20 -12.21 -69.84
N ALA A 121 8.39 -11.09 -70.57
CA ALA A 121 7.87 -10.92 -71.91
C ALA A 121 8.35 -12.05 -72.84
N ALA A 122 7.44 -12.99 -73.14
CA ALA A 122 7.76 -14.15 -73.96
C ALA A 122 8.09 -13.76 -75.40
N ALA A 123 9.07 -14.41 -76.00
CA ALA A 123 9.19 -14.46 -77.45
C ALA A 123 7.92 -15.11 -78.01
N THR A 124 7.42 -14.68 -79.16
CA THR A 124 6.19 -15.23 -79.79
C THR A 124 6.24 -16.76 -79.83
N VAL A 125 5.47 -17.42 -78.95
CA VAL A 125 5.36 -18.88 -78.88
C VAL A 125 4.18 -19.31 -79.75
N PRO A 126 4.32 -20.33 -80.61
CA PRO A 126 3.19 -20.89 -81.33
C PRO A 126 2.10 -21.38 -80.37
N ALA A 127 0.83 -21.28 -80.78
CA ALA A 127 -0.28 -21.71 -79.96
C ALA A 127 -0.18 -23.21 -79.65
N ASP A 128 0.01 -23.55 -78.38
CA ASP A 128 0.10 -24.91 -77.88
C ASP A 128 -1.21 -25.26 -77.14
N PRO A 129 -2.09 -26.09 -77.72
CA PRO A 129 -3.36 -26.44 -77.09
C PRO A 129 -3.18 -27.25 -75.80
N SER A 130 -2.00 -27.84 -75.54
CA SER A 130 -1.73 -28.57 -74.30
C SER A 130 -1.61 -27.66 -73.07
N LEU A 131 -1.47 -26.35 -73.27
CA LEU A 131 -1.42 -25.37 -72.18
C LEU A 131 -2.81 -25.13 -71.55
N VAL A 132 -3.89 -25.51 -72.23
CA VAL A 132 -5.26 -25.22 -71.81
C VAL A 132 -6.00 -26.53 -71.53
N LEU A 133 -6.60 -26.62 -70.35
CA LEU A 133 -7.37 -27.78 -69.93
C LEU A 133 -8.83 -27.40 -69.71
N GLU A 134 -9.74 -28.10 -70.38
CA GLU A 134 -11.17 -27.91 -70.19
C GLU A 134 -11.60 -28.34 -68.78
N GLY A 135 -12.53 -27.60 -68.16
CA GLY A 135 -12.96 -27.85 -66.78
C GLY A 135 -12.03 -27.27 -65.71
N TRP A 136 -11.00 -26.52 -66.10
CA TRP A 136 -10.06 -25.85 -65.19
C TRP A 136 -10.06 -24.33 -65.41
N HIS A 137 -9.76 -23.56 -64.37
CA HIS A 137 -9.41 -22.16 -64.56
C HIS A 137 -8.00 -22.07 -65.14
N ASN A 138 -7.89 -21.81 -66.45
CA ASN A 138 -6.60 -21.60 -67.12
C ASN A 138 -6.18 -20.13 -66.96
N LEU A 139 -5.17 -19.90 -66.11
CA LEU A 139 -4.76 -18.57 -65.66
C LEU A 139 -3.33 -18.30 -66.09
N LEU A 140 -3.09 -17.26 -66.87
CA LEU A 140 -1.76 -16.80 -67.22
C LEU A 140 -1.31 -15.72 -66.25
N VAL A 141 -0.25 -15.99 -65.50
CA VAL A 141 0.43 -14.97 -64.69
C VAL A 141 0.98 -13.91 -65.65
N ALA A 142 0.42 -12.71 -65.56
CA ALA A 142 0.85 -11.60 -66.39
C ALA A 142 2.32 -11.27 -66.07
N PRO A 143 3.21 -11.16 -67.08
CA PRO A 143 4.63 -10.82 -66.87
C PRO A 143 4.76 -9.31 -66.64
N GLU A 144 4.15 -8.81 -65.57
CA GLU A 144 4.12 -7.39 -65.22
C GLU A 144 4.36 -7.18 -63.72
N ASP A 145 4.93 -6.03 -63.38
CA ASP A 145 5.10 -5.55 -62.00
C ASP A 145 4.09 -4.42 -61.72
N PRO A 146 2.95 -4.71 -61.07
CA PRO A 146 1.93 -3.72 -60.77
C PRO A 146 2.28 -2.93 -59.50
N SER A 147 2.34 -1.60 -59.60
CA SER A 147 2.48 -0.71 -58.43
C SER A 147 1.19 -0.60 -57.59
N GLY A 148 0.07 -1.14 -58.07
CA GLY A 148 -1.24 -1.13 -57.42
C GLY A 148 -2.32 -1.81 -58.26
N PRO A 149 -3.51 -2.10 -57.69
CA PRO A 149 -4.55 -2.89 -58.36
C PRO A 149 -5.16 -2.20 -59.59
N GLU A 150 -5.16 -0.87 -59.64
CA GLU A 150 -5.66 -0.04 -60.75
C GLU A 150 -4.57 0.85 -61.37
N LEU A 151 -3.32 0.68 -60.94
CA LEU A 151 -2.20 1.47 -61.44
C LEU A 151 -1.58 0.82 -62.68
N ALA A 152 -0.84 1.62 -63.44
CA ALA A 152 -0.03 1.11 -64.53
C ALA A 152 0.96 0.06 -64.01
N ALA A 153 1.15 -1.01 -64.78
CA ALA A 153 2.12 -2.05 -64.50
C ALA A 153 3.25 -1.96 -65.52
N ALA A 154 4.50 -2.15 -65.07
CA ALA A 154 5.64 -2.24 -65.96
C ALA A 154 5.73 -3.67 -66.50
N THR A 155 5.83 -3.84 -67.82
CA THR A 155 6.10 -5.16 -68.40
C THR A 155 7.50 -5.63 -67.99
N LEU A 156 7.60 -6.87 -67.54
CA LEU A 156 8.88 -7.48 -67.19
C LEU A 156 9.61 -7.89 -68.46
N ASP A 157 10.84 -7.41 -68.64
CA ASP A 157 11.76 -7.96 -69.63
C ASP A 157 12.03 -9.44 -69.34
N ARG A 158 12.59 -10.15 -70.32
CA ARG A 158 12.93 -11.56 -70.16
C ARG A 158 13.97 -11.74 -69.04
N LEU A 159 13.57 -12.43 -67.99
CA LEU A 159 14.36 -12.80 -66.82
C LEU A 159 15.12 -14.10 -67.08
N THR A 160 16.40 -14.13 -66.75
CA THR A 160 17.25 -15.33 -66.86
C THR A 160 17.47 -16.04 -65.53
N ASP A 161 17.23 -15.34 -64.41
CA ASP A 161 17.38 -15.87 -63.06
C ASP A 161 16.06 -16.50 -62.57
N PRO A 162 16.01 -17.82 -62.31
CA PRO A 162 14.84 -18.51 -61.77
C PRO A 162 14.30 -17.90 -60.47
N LEU A 163 15.16 -17.38 -59.59
CA LEU A 163 14.74 -16.76 -58.33
C LEU A 163 14.00 -15.44 -58.57
N LEU A 164 14.42 -14.65 -59.56
CA LEU A 164 13.70 -13.44 -59.96
C LEU A 164 12.33 -13.79 -60.54
N VAL A 165 12.24 -14.83 -61.37
CA VAL A 165 10.94 -15.32 -61.86
C VAL A 165 10.04 -15.72 -60.69
N ALA A 166 10.58 -16.49 -59.74
CA ALA A 166 9.86 -16.92 -58.55
C ALA A 166 9.35 -15.73 -57.70
N ARG A 167 10.15 -14.66 -57.55
CA ARG A 167 9.77 -13.45 -56.83
C ARG A 167 8.53 -12.76 -57.41
N TYR A 168 8.31 -12.83 -58.73
CA TYR A 168 7.13 -12.26 -59.38
C TYR A 168 5.95 -13.24 -59.46
N VAL A 169 6.23 -14.53 -59.61
CA VAL A 169 5.20 -15.57 -59.74
C VAL A 169 4.57 -15.93 -58.39
N ALA A 170 5.38 -16.10 -57.33
CA ALA A 170 4.91 -16.55 -56.02
C ALA A 170 3.83 -15.65 -55.39
N PRO A 171 3.91 -14.30 -55.44
CA PRO A 171 2.82 -13.44 -54.96
C PRO A 171 1.51 -13.63 -55.72
N VAL A 172 1.58 -13.89 -57.03
CA VAL A 172 0.40 -14.14 -57.87
C VAL A 172 -0.19 -15.51 -57.57
N VAL A 173 0.65 -16.54 -57.41
CA VAL A 173 0.23 -17.86 -56.94
C VAL A 173 -0.48 -17.72 -55.59
N ALA A 174 0.12 -17.02 -54.63
CA ALA A 174 -0.47 -16.81 -53.32
C ALA A 174 -1.80 -16.05 -53.37
N GLY A 175 -1.93 -15.04 -54.23
CA GLY A 175 -3.17 -14.29 -54.42
C GLY A 175 -4.29 -15.10 -55.06
N VAL A 176 -3.99 -15.76 -56.18
CA VAL A 176 -4.96 -16.54 -56.98
C VAL A 176 -5.45 -17.77 -56.23
N THR A 177 -4.57 -18.41 -55.46
CA THR A 177 -4.89 -19.60 -54.66
C THR A 177 -5.36 -19.26 -53.24
N GLY A 178 -5.33 -17.98 -52.85
CA GLY A 178 -5.77 -17.52 -51.53
C GLY A 178 -4.92 -18.05 -50.38
N LEU A 179 -3.59 -18.07 -50.55
CA LEU A 179 -2.62 -18.46 -49.53
C LEU A 179 -2.33 -17.35 -48.53
N TRP A 180 -2.50 -16.08 -48.91
CA TRP A 180 -2.24 -14.95 -48.01
C TRP A 180 -2.99 -15.11 -46.69
N ALA A 181 -2.28 -14.86 -45.58
CA ALA A 181 -2.86 -14.80 -44.25
C ALA A 181 -4.05 -13.83 -44.25
N ASP A 182 -5.09 -14.18 -43.48
CA ASP A 182 -6.34 -13.42 -43.38
C ASP A 182 -7.20 -13.27 -44.66
N ILE A 183 -6.78 -13.85 -45.80
CA ILE A 183 -7.59 -13.91 -47.02
C ILE A 183 -8.26 -15.28 -47.15
N ASP A 184 -9.54 -15.36 -46.76
CA ASP A 184 -10.32 -16.62 -46.78
C ASP A 184 -10.81 -17.04 -48.18
N ARG A 185 -10.95 -16.09 -49.12
CA ARG A 185 -11.59 -16.32 -50.42
C ARG A 185 -10.76 -15.77 -51.57
N THR A 186 -10.79 -16.46 -52.71
CA THR A 186 -10.21 -15.99 -53.98
C THR A 186 -11.32 -15.75 -55.01
N PRO A 187 -11.13 -14.87 -56.00
CA PRO A 187 -12.12 -14.62 -57.05
C PRO A 187 -12.56 -15.90 -57.79
N PHE A 188 -11.69 -16.90 -57.87
CA PHE A 188 -11.94 -18.16 -58.58
C PHE A 188 -12.75 -19.17 -57.75
N ASP A 189 -12.99 -18.89 -56.47
CA ASP A 189 -13.83 -19.73 -55.64
C ASP A 189 -15.31 -19.71 -56.08
N ALA A 190 -15.74 -18.62 -56.73
CA ALA A 190 -17.12 -18.39 -57.18
C ALA A 190 -17.24 -18.09 -58.68
N ALA A 191 -16.14 -17.83 -59.38
CA ALA A 191 -16.16 -17.57 -60.81
C ALA A 191 -16.50 -18.85 -61.60
N ALA A 192 -17.31 -18.73 -62.65
CA ALA A 192 -17.51 -19.82 -63.59
C ALA A 192 -16.21 -20.12 -64.37
N ILE A 193 -15.95 -21.40 -64.62
CA ILE A 193 -14.93 -21.83 -65.57
C ILE A 193 -15.41 -21.45 -66.98
N LEU A 194 -14.53 -20.82 -67.75
CA LEU A 194 -14.86 -20.40 -69.11
C LEU A 194 -14.88 -21.61 -70.06
N PRO A 195 -15.86 -21.71 -70.98
CA PRO A 195 -15.92 -22.82 -71.94
C PRO A 195 -14.84 -22.69 -73.03
N GLY A 196 -14.41 -23.82 -73.57
CA GLY A 196 -13.44 -23.90 -74.68
C GLY A 196 -11.99 -23.59 -74.28
N LEU A 197 -11.13 -23.39 -75.28
CA LEU A 197 -9.69 -23.16 -75.10
C LEU A 197 -9.39 -21.70 -74.77
N THR A 198 -9.83 -21.24 -73.58
CA THR A 198 -9.64 -19.84 -73.13
C THR A 198 -8.61 -19.75 -72.01
N ILE A 199 -7.84 -18.66 -72.02
CA ILE A 199 -6.87 -18.31 -70.98
C ILE A 199 -7.26 -16.95 -70.41
N ARG A 200 -7.22 -16.80 -69.09
CA ARG A 200 -7.41 -15.52 -68.41
C ARG A 200 -6.08 -15.02 -67.88
N ALA A 201 -5.64 -13.84 -68.30
CA ALA A 201 -4.50 -13.18 -67.68
C ALA A 201 -4.85 -12.76 -66.24
N VAL A 202 -3.96 -13.02 -65.29
CA VAL A 202 -4.11 -12.69 -63.88
C VAL A 202 -2.91 -11.88 -63.39
N ARG A 203 -3.22 -10.86 -62.59
CA ARG A 203 -2.26 -10.09 -61.81
C ARG A 203 -2.72 -10.08 -60.36
N ALA A 204 -1.78 -10.03 -59.42
CA ALA A 204 -2.10 -9.92 -58.01
C ALA A 204 -1.34 -8.76 -57.38
N PHE A 205 -2.00 -8.07 -56.47
CA PHE A 205 -1.40 -7.04 -55.62
C PHE A 205 -1.81 -7.36 -54.19
N TYR A 206 -0.82 -7.48 -53.30
CA TYR A 206 -1.05 -7.74 -51.88
C TYR A 206 -0.44 -6.62 -51.04
N ARG A 207 -1.21 -6.13 -50.07
CA ARG A 207 -0.77 -5.11 -49.12
C ARG A 207 -1.34 -5.43 -47.74
N GLN A 208 -0.47 -5.60 -46.76
CA GLN A 208 -0.82 -5.72 -45.36
C GLN A 208 -0.64 -4.37 -44.66
N LEU A 209 -1.61 -3.97 -43.84
CA LEU A 209 -1.55 -2.77 -42.99
C LEU A 209 -1.79 -3.20 -41.54
N ASP A 210 -0.79 -3.00 -40.67
CA ASP A 210 -0.89 -3.29 -39.23
C ASP A 210 -0.95 -1.97 -38.44
N SER A 211 -1.99 -1.79 -37.63
CA SER A 211 -2.17 -0.65 -36.71
C SER A 211 -1.79 -0.95 -35.26
N ALA A 212 -1.46 -2.20 -34.93
CA ALA A 212 -1.26 -2.64 -33.55
C ALA A 212 -0.19 -1.83 -32.82
N ASP A 213 0.92 -1.52 -33.50
CA ASP A 213 2.01 -0.73 -32.92
C ASP A 213 1.59 0.71 -32.61
N VAL A 214 0.73 1.30 -33.45
CA VAL A 214 0.22 2.66 -33.25
C VAL A 214 -0.77 2.68 -32.10
N GLU A 215 -1.66 1.68 -32.04
CA GLU A 215 -2.63 1.51 -30.96
C GLU A 215 -1.94 1.29 -29.61
N GLU A 216 -0.87 0.48 -29.57
CA GLU A 216 -0.10 0.25 -28.36
C GLU A 216 0.56 1.53 -27.84
N ARG A 217 1.20 2.29 -28.73
CA ARG A 217 1.81 3.57 -28.37
C ARG A 217 0.79 4.58 -27.88
N LEU A 218 -0.36 4.66 -28.53
CA LEU A 218 -1.44 5.57 -28.12
C LEU A 218 -2.01 5.16 -26.75
N ARG A 219 -2.20 3.86 -26.52
CA ARG A 219 -2.65 3.33 -25.22
C ARG A 219 -1.66 3.66 -24.12
N ALA A 220 -0.36 3.43 -24.35
CA ALA A 220 0.68 3.78 -23.40
C ALA A 220 0.67 5.28 -23.07
N GLN A 221 0.56 6.16 -24.07
CA GLN A 221 0.51 7.61 -23.85
C GLN A 221 -0.75 8.09 -23.13
N LEU A 222 -1.91 7.47 -23.39
CA LEU A 222 -3.18 7.87 -22.76
C LEU A 222 -3.29 7.41 -21.30
N PHE A 223 -2.74 6.24 -20.98
CA PHE A 223 -2.85 5.64 -19.65
C PHE A 223 -1.61 5.81 -18.77
N ASP A 224 -0.46 6.21 -19.34
CA ASP A 224 0.70 6.62 -18.55
C ASP A 224 0.52 8.04 -18.03
N SER A 225 0.00 8.13 -16.80
CA SER A 225 -0.17 9.41 -16.15
C SER A 225 1.17 10.05 -15.76
N THR A 226 2.30 9.33 -15.76
CA THR A 226 3.61 9.76 -15.22
C THR A 226 3.53 10.38 -13.81
N GLY A 227 2.46 10.11 -13.07
CA GLY A 227 2.17 10.72 -11.77
C GLY A 227 1.45 12.08 -11.82
N ARG A 228 1.03 12.54 -12.99
CA ARG A 228 0.16 13.72 -13.16
C ARG A 228 -1.29 13.30 -13.32
N LEU A 229 -2.16 13.82 -12.46
CA LEU A 229 -3.58 13.52 -12.47
C LEU A 229 -4.29 14.31 -13.60
N PRO A 230 -5.20 13.66 -14.34
CA PRO A 230 -6.01 14.35 -15.35
C PRO A 230 -6.98 15.31 -14.66
N LEU A 231 -7.31 16.44 -15.32
CA LEU A 231 -8.29 17.39 -14.80
C LEU A 231 -9.70 16.79 -15.00
N PRO A 232 -10.46 16.49 -13.92
CA PRO A 232 -11.81 15.97 -14.05
C PRO A 232 -12.73 16.99 -14.71
N ARG A 233 -13.71 16.51 -15.48
CA ARG A 233 -14.83 17.33 -15.94
C ARG A 233 -16.05 17.00 -15.11
N ALA A 234 -16.60 18.00 -14.43
CA ALA A 234 -17.88 17.91 -13.73
C ALA A 234 -18.90 18.82 -14.43
N ASP A 235 -20.08 18.28 -14.76
CA ASP A 235 -21.09 18.94 -15.62
C ASP A 235 -21.64 20.27 -15.09
N ARG A 236 -21.51 20.54 -13.79
CA ARG A 236 -22.16 21.71 -13.14
C ARG A 236 -21.23 22.63 -12.35
N VAL A 237 -19.98 22.22 -12.10
CA VAL A 237 -19.04 22.99 -11.28
C VAL A 237 -17.68 22.98 -11.96
N PRO A 238 -17.07 24.15 -12.24
CA PRO A 238 -15.73 24.18 -12.79
C PRO A 238 -14.74 23.55 -11.82
N VAL A 239 -13.85 22.72 -12.35
CA VAL A 239 -12.76 22.07 -11.62
C VAL A 239 -11.45 22.69 -12.09
N VAL A 240 -10.61 23.13 -11.15
CA VAL A 240 -9.33 23.80 -11.43
C VAL A 240 -8.22 23.20 -10.60
N PHE A 241 -6.98 23.30 -11.09
CA PHE A 241 -5.83 22.92 -10.27
C PHE A 241 -5.60 23.93 -9.15
N ILE A 242 -5.24 23.43 -7.97
CA ILE A 242 -4.82 24.24 -6.83
C ILE A 242 -3.39 24.70 -7.05
N ASP A 243 -3.14 26.01 -6.90
CA ASP A 243 -1.78 26.58 -6.96
C ASP A 243 -1.03 26.41 -5.63
N ASP A 244 -1.66 26.76 -4.50
CA ASP A 244 -1.09 26.56 -3.16
C ASP A 244 -1.45 25.17 -2.60
N VAL A 245 -0.73 24.17 -3.09
CA VAL A 245 -0.90 22.77 -2.69
C VAL A 245 -0.68 22.59 -1.19
N ALA A 246 0.34 23.23 -0.61
CA ALA A 246 0.73 23.02 0.79
C ALA A 246 -0.37 23.48 1.76
N THR A 247 -0.99 24.63 1.51
CA THR A 247 -2.10 25.11 2.34
C THR A 247 -3.32 24.20 2.19
N ALA A 248 -3.64 23.78 0.97
CA ALA A 248 -4.78 22.89 0.71
C ALA A 248 -4.63 21.54 1.41
N THR A 249 -3.49 20.86 1.25
CA THR A 249 -3.21 19.56 1.86
C THR A 249 -3.18 19.65 3.39
N GLN A 250 -2.57 20.70 3.94
CA GLN A 250 -2.56 20.97 5.37
C GLN A 250 -3.96 21.22 5.92
N SER A 251 -4.80 21.99 5.23
CA SER A 251 -6.18 22.24 5.66
C SER A 251 -7.01 20.96 5.71
N MET A 252 -6.88 20.09 4.71
CA MET A 252 -7.56 18.79 4.65
C MET A 252 -7.05 17.82 5.72
N ALA A 253 -5.75 17.80 5.99
CA ALA A 253 -5.16 17.01 7.08
C ALA A 253 -5.69 17.45 8.45
N ARG A 254 -5.78 18.77 8.70
CA ARG A 254 -6.38 19.29 9.94
C ARG A 254 -7.86 18.95 10.04
N ALA A 255 -8.62 19.03 8.95
CA ALA A 255 -10.04 18.67 8.94
C ALA A 255 -10.26 17.19 9.29
N LEU A 256 -9.44 16.29 8.71
CA LEU A 256 -9.44 14.86 9.04
C LEU A 256 -9.20 14.62 10.53
N TRP A 257 -8.14 15.20 11.09
CA TRP A 257 -7.79 15.01 12.51
C TRP A 257 -8.74 15.71 13.48
N THR A 258 -9.41 16.78 13.05
CA THR A 258 -10.48 17.42 13.83
C THR A 258 -11.69 16.49 13.94
N LYS A 259 -12.05 15.81 12.83
CA LYS A 259 -13.13 14.82 12.80
C LYS A 259 -12.83 13.60 13.68
N HIS A 260 -11.58 13.15 13.71
CA HIS A 260 -11.12 11.98 14.48
C HIS A 260 -10.25 12.35 15.69
N ARG A 261 -10.59 13.46 16.37
CA ARG A 261 -9.82 14.01 17.51
C ARG A 261 -9.70 13.06 18.70
N ASP A 262 -10.65 12.16 18.85
CA ASP A 262 -10.74 11.15 19.89
C ASP A 262 -9.68 10.06 19.75
N VAL A 263 -9.19 9.81 18.52
CA VAL A 263 -8.06 8.91 18.27
C VAL A 263 -6.74 9.51 18.78
N LEU A 264 -6.61 10.84 18.77
CA LEU A 264 -5.37 11.53 19.13
C LEU A 264 -5.12 11.62 20.63
N ARG A 265 -6.17 11.58 21.45
CA ARG A 265 -6.07 11.76 22.90
C ARG A 265 -7.19 11.04 23.65
N GLY A 266 -6.82 10.17 24.59
CA GLY A 266 -7.74 9.56 25.55
C GLY A 266 -8.22 10.55 26.64
N PRO A 267 -9.24 10.19 27.42
CA PRO A 267 -9.70 10.98 28.55
C PRO A 267 -8.61 11.08 29.63
N ARG A 268 -8.50 12.23 30.30
CA ARG A 268 -7.59 12.46 31.44
C ARG A 268 -8.38 12.93 32.64
N LEU A 269 -8.03 12.45 33.82
CA LEU A 269 -8.58 12.96 35.07
C LEU A 269 -7.87 14.28 35.41
N SER A 270 -8.63 15.36 35.52
CA SER A 270 -8.12 16.63 36.00
C SER A 270 -7.76 16.50 37.48
N VAL A 271 -6.51 16.82 37.83
CA VAL A 271 -6.07 16.95 39.22
C VAL A 271 -6.63 18.28 39.78
N GLY A 272 -7.94 18.32 40.00
CA GLY A 272 -8.64 19.45 40.59
C GLY A 272 -8.83 19.22 42.08
N GLY A 273 -8.20 20.07 42.89
CA GLY A 273 -8.22 19.96 44.34
C GLY A 273 -9.64 19.95 44.91
N GLU A 274 -9.99 18.86 45.58
CA GLU A 274 -11.09 18.88 46.53
C GLU A 274 -10.80 19.98 47.54
N GLY A 275 -11.55 21.08 47.44
CA GLY A 275 -11.41 22.21 48.35
C GLY A 275 -11.54 21.70 49.77
N ALA A 276 -10.48 21.90 50.57
CA ALA A 276 -10.42 21.53 51.97
C ALA A 276 -11.77 21.75 52.65
N GLN A 277 -12.46 20.66 53.01
CA GLN A 277 -13.70 20.75 53.75
C GLN A 277 -13.41 21.49 55.06
N ARG A 278 -13.85 22.74 55.14
CA ARG A 278 -13.80 23.52 56.38
C ARG A 278 -14.83 22.91 57.32
N ILE A 279 -14.38 21.99 58.15
CA ILE A 279 -15.17 21.44 59.24
C ILE A 279 -15.51 22.60 60.19
N SER A 280 -16.78 22.76 60.52
CA SER A 280 -17.25 23.80 61.44
C SER A 280 -16.88 23.48 62.90
N MET A 281 -16.68 24.52 63.70
CA MET A 281 -16.28 24.47 65.12
C MET A 281 -17.11 23.48 65.97
N GLY A 282 -18.37 23.22 65.59
CA GLY A 282 -19.28 22.33 66.32
C GLY A 282 -18.98 20.83 66.16
N ILE A 283 -18.38 20.41 65.05
CA ILE A 283 -18.02 18.99 64.84
C ILE A 283 -16.78 18.63 65.69
N ALA A 284 -15.83 19.55 65.82
CA ALA A 284 -14.66 19.39 66.68
C ALA A 284 -15.03 19.26 68.17
N LEU A 285 -16.02 20.04 68.65
CA LEU A 285 -16.50 19.96 70.03
C LEU A 285 -17.16 18.60 70.36
N ARG A 286 -17.90 18.03 69.40
CA ARG A 286 -18.52 16.69 69.57
C ARG A 286 -17.47 15.58 69.59
N MET A 287 -16.44 15.68 68.74
CA MET A 287 -15.30 14.74 68.76
C MET A 287 -14.49 14.85 70.06
N PHE A 288 -14.31 16.05 70.62
CA PHE A 288 -13.65 16.24 71.92
C PHE A 288 -14.45 15.63 73.09
N LEU A 289 -15.77 15.79 73.11
CA LEU A 289 -16.64 15.17 74.13
C LEU A 289 -16.63 13.64 74.02
N SER A 290 -16.61 13.09 72.81
CA SER A 290 -16.40 11.66 72.57
C SER A 290 -15.03 11.20 73.09
N PHE A 291 -13.98 11.98 72.85
CA PHE A 291 -12.61 11.69 73.30
C PHE A 291 -12.52 11.73 74.84
N MET A 292 -13.16 12.68 75.51
CA MET A 292 -13.23 12.78 76.97
C MET A 292 -13.97 11.57 77.57
N GLY A 293 -15.07 11.15 76.94
CA GLY A 293 -15.82 9.96 77.33
C GLY A 293 -15.03 8.65 77.16
N SER A 294 -14.23 8.53 76.10
CA SER A 294 -13.39 7.34 75.86
C SER A 294 -12.09 7.34 76.66
N ALA A 295 -11.49 8.51 76.92
CA ALA A 295 -10.23 8.63 77.63
C ALA A 295 -10.38 8.39 79.14
N LEU A 296 -11.56 8.70 79.74
CA LEU A 296 -11.81 8.42 81.15
C LEU A 296 -12.03 6.93 81.45
N TRP A 297 -12.46 6.11 80.48
CA TRP A 297 -12.94 4.74 80.74
C TRP A 297 -11.99 3.59 80.38
N ARG A 298 -10.71 3.89 80.09
CA ARG A 298 -9.57 3.00 79.76
C ARG A 298 -9.28 2.84 78.25
N ALA A 299 -8.01 3.07 77.90
CA ALA A 299 -7.30 2.79 76.64
C ALA A 299 -7.19 3.91 75.58
N PRO A 300 -6.16 4.80 75.69
CA PRO A 300 -5.90 5.87 74.72
C PRO A 300 -5.24 5.42 73.41
N SER A 301 -4.81 4.16 73.26
CA SER A 301 -4.18 3.66 72.03
C SER A 301 -5.14 3.08 70.99
N ALA A 302 -6.40 2.79 71.35
CA ALA A 302 -7.35 2.10 70.47
C ALA A 302 -7.97 2.99 69.39
N TRP A 303 -8.14 4.30 69.66
CA TRP A 303 -8.76 5.24 68.72
C TRP A 303 -7.82 5.64 67.57
N ILE A 304 -6.51 5.72 67.83
CA ILE A 304 -5.50 6.00 66.80
C ILE A 304 -5.43 4.82 65.82
N ALA A 305 -5.54 3.58 66.32
CA ALA A 305 -5.59 2.37 65.49
C ALA A 305 -6.87 2.26 64.63
N SER A 306 -8.01 2.82 65.07
CA SER A 306 -9.27 2.77 64.31
C SER A 306 -9.42 3.88 63.27
N ALA A 307 -8.65 4.97 63.36
CA ALA A 307 -8.58 6.02 62.34
C ALA A 307 -7.47 5.79 61.29
N LEU A 308 -6.47 4.95 61.60
CA LEU A 308 -5.44 4.47 60.66
C LEU A 308 -5.85 3.19 59.92
N GLY A 309 -7.00 2.62 60.28
CA GLY A 309 -7.53 1.37 59.73
C GLY A 309 -8.51 1.58 58.59
N SER A 310 -8.03 2.05 57.44
CA SER A 310 -8.48 1.64 56.10
C SER A 310 -7.87 2.60 55.08
N VAL A 311 -6.97 2.11 54.25
CA VAL A 311 -6.88 2.35 52.80
C VAL A 311 -5.70 1.51 52.30
N SER A 312 -5.94 0.79 51.22
CA SER A 312 -5.10 -0.21 50.56
C SER A 312 -3.65 0.23 50.33
N SER A 313 -2.72 -0.34 51.10
CA SER A 313 -1.27 -0.29 50.81
C SER A 313 -0.82 -1.33 49.76
N VAL A 314 -1.73 -1.81 48.90
CA VAL A 314 -1.43 -2.82 47.87
C VAL A 314 -1.15 -2.19 46.48
N VAL A 315 -1.30 -0.87 46.31
CA VAL A 315 -1.05 -0.23 45.00
C VAL A 315 0.41 0.24 44.83
N ALA A 316 1.18 0.39 45.91
CA ALA A 316 2.56 0.89 45.84
C ALA A 316 3.59 -0.16 45.35
N THR A 317 3.36 -1.45 45.59
CA THR A 317 4.30 -2.52 45.22
C THR A 317 4.21 -2.98 43.77
N THR A 318 3.08 -2.74 43.11
CA THR A 318 2.83 -3.24 41.74
C THR A 318 3.54 -2.38 40.70
N VAL A 319 3.51 -1.05 40.80
CA VAL A 319 4.19 -0.13 39.86
C VAL A 319 5.71 -0.13 40.07
N GLN A 320 6.18 -0.29 41.30
CA GLN A 320 7.60 -0.44 41.63
C GLN A 320 8.21 -1.66 40.90
N ASN A 321 7.52 -2.81 40.89
CA ASN A 321 8.00 -4.02 40.23
C ASN A 321 7.77 -4.03 38.70
N ALA A 322 6.68 -3.40 38.25
CA ALA A 322 6.24 -3.35 36.85
C ALA A 322 6.92 -2.28 35.98
N VAL A 323 7.55 -1.25 36.57
CA VAL A 323 8.32 -0.23 35.83
C VAL A 323 9.82 -0.36 36.13
N PHE A 324 10.21 -0.91 37.30
CA PHE A 324 11.60 -0.89 37.76
C PHE A 324 12.22 -2.28 38.04
N GLY A 325 11.43 -3.36 37.99
CA GLY A 325 11.93 -4.72 38.25
C GLY A 325 12.28 -5.51 36.99
N ARG A 326 11.27 -5.82 36.16
CA ARG A 326 11.40 -6.77 35.04
C ARG A 326 11.39 -6.13 33.64
N SER A 327 11.04 -4.85 33.56
CA SER A 327 10.65 -4.09 32.36
C SER A 327 11.39 -2.76 32.21
N GLY A 328 12.49 -2.54 32.96
CA GLY A 328 13.25 -1.27 32.94
C GLY A 328 13.68 -0.83 31.53
N SER A 329 14.01 -1.79 30.66
CA SER A 329 14.33 -1.53 29.25
C SER A 329 13.14 -0.93 28.47
N ALA A 330 11.90 -1.34 28.74
CA ALA A 330 10.73 -0.77 28.07
C ALA A 330 10.49 0.69 28.48
N TYR A 331 10.79 1.04 29.74
CA TYR A 331 10.74 2.43 30.17
C TYR A 331 11.85 3.28 29.53
N ASP A 332 13.09 2.78 29.48
CA ASP A 332 14.23 3.51 28.90
C ASP A 332 14.01 3.88 27.42
N VAL A 333 13.40 2.97 26.67
CA VAL A 333 12.98 3.18 25.27
C VAL A 333 11.92 4.31 25.17
N VAL A 334 10.92 4.34 26.06
CA VAL A 334 9.87 5.37 26.06
C VAL A 334 10.37 6.71 26.59
N ALA A 335 11.20 6.71 27.65
CA ALA A 335 11.75 7.89 28.28
C ALA A 335 12.85 8.59 27.47
N GLY A 336 13.35 7.96 26.40
CA GLY A 336 14.32 8.57 25.48
C GLY A 336 15.77 8.32 25.81
N ALA A 337 16.08 7.31 26.61
CA ALA A 337 17.47 6.91 26.86
C ALA A 337 18.09 6.18 25.66
N GLU A 338 17.28 5.55 24.80
CA GLU A 338 17.73 4.89 23.56
C GLU A 338 17.00 5.40 22.30
N PRO A 339 17.70 5.46 21.14
CA PRO A 339 17.07 5.73 19.85
C PRO A 339 16.16 4.56 19.46
N ALA A 340 14.85 4.76 19.60
CA ALA A 340 13.84 3.73 19.39
C ALA A 340 13.06 3.95 18.09
N SER A 341 12.80 2.87 17.35
CA SER A 341 11.83 2.91 16.25
C SER A 341 10.40 3.06 16.78
N TRP A 342 9.46 3.48 15.95
CA TRP A 342 8.05 3.53 16.36
C TRP A 342 7.51 2.16 16.78
N GLN A 343 8.01 1.08 16.17
CA GLN A 343 7.63 -0.31 16.49
C GLN A 343 8.09 -0.67 17.90
N ASP A 344 9.30 -0.25 18.26
CA ASP A 344 9.84 -0.44 19.60
C ASP A 344 9.06 0.40 20.61
N LEU A 345 8.71 1.64 20.28
CA LEU A 345 7.85 2.48 21.12
C LEU A 345 6.47 1.84 21.36
N GLY A 346 5.84 1.29 20.32
CA GLY A 346 4.55 0.60 20.44
C GLY A 346 4.65 -0.65 21.30
N ARG A 347 5.64 -1.51 21.04
CA ARG A 347 5.89 -2.73 21.81
C ARG A 347 6.23 -2.42 23.28
N SER A 348 7.07 -1.41 23.52
CA SER A 348 7.40 -0.96 24.87
C SER A 348 6.18 -0.37 25.58
N ALA A 349 5.34 0.39 24.88
CA ALA A 349 4.07 0.86 25.43
C ALA A 349 3.14 -0.30 25.78
N ASP A 350 3.01 -1.32 24.94
CA ASP A 350 2.21 -2.52 25.23
C ASP A 350 2.74 -3.26 26.46
N THR A 351 4.05 -3.50 26.53
CA THR A 351 4.67 -4.16 27.71
C THR A 351 4.50 -3.36 28.99
N LEU A 352 4.58 -2.02 28.94
CA LEU A 352 4.28 -1.15 30.09
C LEU A 352 2.79 -1.16 30.42
N GLY A 353 1.91 -1.19 29.42
CA GLY A 353 0.46 -1.26 29.58
C GLY A 353 0.03 -2.54 30.28
N ASP A 354 0.56 -3.69 29.85
CA ASP A 354 0.34 -5.00 30.45
C ASP A 354 0.86 -5.05 31.90
N ALA A 355 2.03 -4.47 32.14
CA ALA A 355 2.60 -4.41 33.49
C ALA A 355 1.82 -3.45 34.43
N LEU A 356 1.13 -2.44 33.88
CA LEU A 356 0.27 -1.50 34.60
C LEU A 356 -1.20 -1.96 34.74
N ALA A 357 -1.56 -3.09 34.13
CA ALA A 357 -2.88 -3.69 34.25
C ALA A 357 -3.01 -4.49 35.56
N GLU A 358 -4.11 -4.29 36.30
CA GLU A 358 -4.33 -5.03 37.56
C GLU A 358 -4.66 -6.52 37.31
N PRO A 359 -4.27 -7.44 38.22
CA PRO A 359 -4.64 -8.85 38.15
C PRO A 359 -6.15 -9.12 38.30
N ALA A 360 -6.93 -8.15 38.76
CA ALA A 360 -8.36 -8.30 39.04
C ALA A 360 -9.22 -7.92 37.82
N GLY A 361 -9.40 -8.86 36.90
CA GLY A 361 -10.52 -8.83 35.95
C GLY A 361 -10.22 -8.32 34.55
N GLY A 362 -9.28 -8.96 33.86
CA GLY A 362 -9.40 -9.50 32.49
C GLY A 362 -10.21 -8.76 31.42
N LYS A 363 -10.29 -7.43 31.41
CA LYS A 363 -10.72 -6.69 30.23
C LYS A 363 -9.54 -6.60 29.28
N HIS A 364 -9.41 -7.60 28.41
CA HIS A 364 -8.61 -7.47 27.21
C HIS A 364 -9.07 -6.21 26.49
N LEU A 365 -8.22 -5.18 26.46
CA LEU A 365 -8.53 -3.92 25.82
C LEU A 365 -8.58 -4.21 24.32
N ALA A 366 -9.79 -4.19 23.74
CA ALA A 366 -9.94 -4.32 22.31
C ALA A 366 -9.17 -3.19 21.63
N HIS A 367 -8.29 -3.53 20.68
CA HIS A 367 -7.65 -2.57 19.80
C HIS A 367 -8.73 -1.65 19.21
N GLN A 368 -8.55 -0.33 19.34
CA GLN A 368 -9.54 0.64 18.89
C GLN A 368 -9.66 0.54 17.36
N ASP A 369 -10.88 0.36 16.84
CA ASP A 369 -11.12 0.23 15.40
C ASP A 369 -10.84 1.55 14.67
N LEU A 370 -9.74 1.59 13.91
CA LEU A 370 -9.32 2.73 13.11
C LEU A 370 -9.90 2.72 11.67
N SER A 371 -10.76 1.76 11.32
CA SER A 371 -11.27 1.59 9.95
C SER A 371 -11.97 2.85 9.42
N ARG A 372 -12.72 3.54 10.27
CA ARG A 372 -13.40 4.80 9.90
C ARG A 372 -12.42 5.93 9.60
N LEU A 373 -11.35 6.05 10.39
CA LEU A 373 -10.28 7.02 10.16
C LEU A 373 -9.64 6.79 8.80
N TRP A 374 -9.28 5.54 8.48
CA TRP A 374 -8.62 5.22 7.22
C TRP A 374 -9.53 5.34 6.01
N THR A 375 -10.82 5.01 6.16
CA THR A 375 -11.82 5.24 5.11
C THR A 375 -11.93 6.72 4.77
N ASP A 376 -11.94 7.60 5.80
CA ASP A 376 -11.95 9.05 5.59
C ASP A 376 -10.62 9.56 5.04
N PHE A 377 -9.48 9.01 5.47
CA PHE A 377 -8.15 9.35 4.93
C PHE A 377 -8.07 9.08 3.42
N VAL A 378 -8.49 7.88 2.99
CA VAL A 378 -8.56 7.50 1.58
C VAL A 378 -9.56 8.40 0.84
N SER A 379 -10.72 8.66 1.44
CA SER A 379 -11.74 9.55 0.85
C SER A 379 -11.20 10.97 0.62
N VAL A 380 -10.44 11.53 1.56
CA VAL A 380 -9.82 12.86 1.43
C VAL A 380 -8.77 12.87 0.32
N ALA A 381 -7.91 11.86 0.26
CA ALA A 381 -6.92 11.76 -0.79
C ALA A 381 -7.56 11.68 -2.19
N LEU A 382 -8.59 10.85 -2.36
CA LEU A 382 -9.33 10.78 -3.62
C LEU A 382 -10.07 12.10 -3.92
N THR A 383 -10.60 12.78 -2.90
CA THR A 383 -11.23 14.11 -3.04
C THR A 383 -10.24 15.17 -3.48
N LEU A 384 -8.99 15.13 -3.01
CA LEU A 384 -7.93 16.01 -3.50
C LEU A 384 -7.54 15.69 -4.95
N ALA A 385 -7.65 14.43 -5.36
CA ALA A 385 -7.34 14.00 -6.72
C ALA A 385 -8.42 14.40 -7.74
N ASP A 386 -9.71 14.28 -7.40
CA ASP A 386 -10.79 14.47 -8.38
C ASP A 386 -11.91 15.45 -7.99
N GLY A 387 -11.87 16.01 -6.78
CA GLY A 387 -12.86 16.99 -6.31
C GLY A 387 -14.21 16.38 -5.89
N GLY A 388 -14.33 15.05 -5.86
CA GLY A 388 -15.56 14.35 -5.52
C GLY A 388 -15.92 14.43 -4.03
N ARG A 389 -17.20 14.65 -3.70
CA ARG A 389 -17.69 14.66 -2.31
C ARG A 389 -17.92 13.23 -1.81
N ARG A 390 -17.06 12.74 -0.92
CA ARG A 390 -17.11 11.35 -0.42
C ARG A 390 -17.48 11.21 1.05
N SER A 391 -17.16 12.20 1.87
CA SER A 391 -17.33 12.11 3.32
C SER A 391 -17.94 13.38 3.89
N THR A 392 -18.86 13.20 4.83
CA THR A 392 -19.50 14.31 5.54
C THR A 392 -18.47 15.06 6.39
N ASN A 393 -18.56 16.39 6.37
CA ASN A 393 -17.64 17.32 7.03
C ASN A 393 -16.19 17.31 6.50
N LEU A 394 -15.95 16.71 5.32
CA LEU A 394 -14.68 16.72 4.60
C LEU A 394 -14.93 17.17 3.16
N GLU A 395 -15.35 18.44 3.02
CA GLU A 395 -15.70 19.03 1.74
C GLU A 395 -14.46 19.26 0.85
N PRO A 396 -14.60 19.19 -0.49
CA PRO A 396 -13.53 19.52 -1.42
C PRO A 396 -13.02 20.95 -1.23
N VAL A 397 -11.72 21.15 -1.43
CA VAL A 397 -11.09 22.47 -1.40
C VAL A 397 -11.72 23.36 -2.48
N ARG A 398 -11.99 24.62 -2.13
CA ARG A 398 -12.63 25.59 -3.02
C ARG A 398 -11.63 26.63 -3.49
N VAL A 399 -11.61 26.89 -4.80
CA VAL A 399 -10.82 27.96 -5.43
C VAL A 399 -11.82 28.95 -6.04
N GLY A 400 -12.18 29.97 -5.27
CA GLY A 400 -13.31 30.85 -5.60
C GLY A 400 -14.62 30.07 -5.74
N ALA A 401 -15.24 30.13 -6.91
CA ALA A 401 -16.45 29.37 -7.24
C ALA A 401 -16.19 27.94 -7.75
N ALA A 402 -14.93 27.58 -8.01
CA ALA A 402 -14.53 26.29 -8.55
C ALA A 402 -14.15 25.29 -7.44
N VAL A 403 -14.16 24.00 -7.79
CA VAL A 403 -13.56 22.93 -6.96
C VAL A 403 -12.08 22.82 -7.32
N GLY A 404 -11.23 22.83 -6.30
CA GLY A 404 -9.78 22.66 -6.44
C GLY A 404 -9.39 21.19 -6.41
N VAL A 405 -8.55 20.78 -7.36
CA VAL A 405 -7.89 19.46 -7.38
C VAL A 405 -6.38 19.60 -7.46
N VAL A 406 -5.67 18.59 -7.00
CA VAL A 406 -4.21 18.54 -7.00
C VAL A 406 -3.71 18.01 -8.34
N ARG A 407 -2.60 18.58 -8.85
CA ARG A 407 -2.05 18.22 -10.17
C ARG A 407 -1.26 16.93 -10.15
N ASN A 408 -0.43 16.70 -9.13
CA ASN A 408 0.46 15.55 -9.08
C ASN A 408 -0.01 14.55 -8.02
N CYS A 409 0.12 13.24 -8.29
CA CYS A 409 -0.22 12.21 -7.32
C CYS A 409 0.67 12.29 -6.06
N SER A 410 1.94 12.65 -6.24
CA SER A 410 2.91 12.80 -5.13
C SER A 410 2.56 13.94 -4.17
N ASP A 411 1.83 14.95 -4.65
CA ASP A 411 1.30 16.03 -3.82
C ASP A 411 0.08 15.58 -2.98
N VAL A 412 -0.54 14.45 -3.31
CA VAL A 412 -1.63 13.85 -2.52
C VAL A 412 -1.04 12.76 -1.61
N VAL A 413 -0.56 11.67 -2.21
CA VAL A 413 0.11 10.56 -1.52
C VAL A 413 1.32 10.13 -2.36
N PRO A 414 2.54 10.42 -1.90
CA PRO A 414 3.76 9.94 -2.53
C PRO A 414 3.78 8.41 -2.65
N SER A 415 4.37 7.90 -3.73
CA SER A 415 4.57 6.47 -3.94
C SER A 415 6.03 6.06 -3.75
N ALA A 416 6.33 4.77 -3.87
CA ALA A 416 7.70 4.25 -3.80
C ALA A 416 8.65 4.86 -4.86
N ALA A 417 8.13 5.43 -5.94
CA ALA A 417 8.93 6.13 -6.94
C ALA A 417 9.34 7.54 -6.51
N ASP A 418 8.75 8.09 -5.44
CA ASP A 418 9.07 9.40 -4.87
C ASP A 418 9.99 9.28 -3.63
N ARG A 419 10.46 8.07 -3.31
CA ARG A 419 11.35 7.80 -2.16
C ARG A 419 12.70 8.49 -2.32
N PHE A 420 13.31 8.88 -1.20
CA PHE A 420 14.66 9.40 -1.19
C PHE A 420 15.66 8.25 -1.36
N ALA A 421 16.43 8.24 -2.45
CA ALA A 421 17.46 7.23 -2.71
C ALA A 421 18.82 7.86 -3.08
N ALA A 422 18.98 9.18 -2.90
CA ALA A 422 20.21 9.91 -3.23
C ALA A 422 21.28 9.79 -2.12
N ILE A 423 21.54 8.55 -1.68
CA ILE A 423 22.53 8.22 -0.65
C ILE A 423 23.67 7.43 -1.34
N PRO A 424 24.91 7.94 -1.36
CA PRO A 424 26.06 7.20 -1.87
C PRO A 424 26.22 5.85 -1.16
N GLY A 425 26.63 4.79 -1.88
CA GLY A 425 26.73 3.44 -1.31
C GLY A 425 27.69 3.32 -0.11
N SER A 426 28.80 4.08 -0.15
CA SER A 426 29.75 4.26 0.97
C SER A 426 29.06 4.78 2.23
N LEU A 427 28.25 5.82 2.06
CA LEU A 427 27.49 6.46 3.13
C LEU A 427 26.34 5.58 3.61
N ALA A 428 25.67 4.86 2.71
CA ALA A 428 24.55 3.97 3.04
C ALA A 428 24.99 2.84 3.98
N ALA A 429 26.21 2.29 3.78
CA ALA A 429 26.78 1.27 4.66
C ALA A 429 27.07 1.80 6.08
N VAL A 430 27.56 3.04 6.19
CA VAL A 430 27.87 3.68 7.48
C VAL A 430 26.61 4.17 8.20
N ALA A 431 25.67 4.75 7.45
CA ALA A 431 24.40 5.25 7.98
C ALA A 431 23.38 4.13 8.26
N GLY A 432 23.59 2.93 7.69
CA GLY A 432 22.70 1.77 7.81
C GLY A 432 21.36 1.94 7.09
N MET A 433 21.26 2.85 6.12
CA MET A 433 20.05 3.15 5.35
C MET A 433 20.42 3.51 3.91
N SER A 434 19.74 2.90 2.93
CA SER A 434 19.97 3.13 1.50
C SER A 434 18.88 3.96 0.83
N ALA A 435 17.68 3.98 1.39
CA ALA A 435 16.57 4.80 0.94
C ALA A 435 15.60 5.09 2.09
N VAL A 436 14.78 6.13 1.93
CA VAL A 436 13.72 6.50 2.88
C VAL A 436 12.42 6.71 2.11
N GLU A 437 11.34 6.10 2.58
CA GLU A 437 10.02 6.29 2.00
C GLU A 437 9.51 7.71 2.25
N ALA A 438 8.83 8.28 1.25
CA ALA A 438 8.38 9.68 1.29
C ALA A 438 7.38 10.00 2.41
N THR A 439 6.68 9.01 2.94
CA THR A 439 5.72 9.18 4.03
C THR A 439 6.25 8.74 5.39
N ASP A 440 7.50 8.27 5.48
CA ASP A 440 8.13 7.90 6.76
C ASP A 440 8.91 9.08 7.36
N LEU A 441 8.18 9.92 8.11
CA LEU A 441 8.71 11.11 8.76
C LEU A 441 9.77 10.76 9.83
N LEU A 442 9.58 9.66 10.55
CA LEU A 442 10.48 9.24 11.62
C LEU A 442 11.80 8.72 11.05
N GLU A 443 11.75 7.94 9.96
CA GLU A 443 12.96 7.46 9.27
C GLU A 443 13.71 8.62 8.60
N ALA A 444 12.99 9.57 7.99
CA ALA A 444 13.59 10.78 7.43
C ALA A 444 14.31 11.64 8.49
N ALA A 445 13.70 11.82 9.67
CA ALA A 445 14.33 12.50 10.79
C ALA A 445 15.56 11.73 11.32
N ALA A 446 15.45 10.41 11.45
CA ALA A 446 16.57 9.56 11.88
C ALA A 446 17.75 9.60 10.90
N LEU A 447 17.48 9.61 9.59
CA LEU A 447 18.51 9.78 8.57
C LEU A 447 19.20 11.14 8.70
N ARG A 448 18.42 12.22 8.84
CA ARG A 448 18.97 13.57 9.07
C ARG A 448 19.92 13.60 10.26
N ASP A 449 19.52 13.05 11.40
CA ASP A 449 20.34 13.00 12.62
C ASP A 449 21.59 12.15 12.47
N ARG A 450 21.53 11.05 11.70
CA ARG A 450 22.72 10.22 11.38
C ARG A 450 23.69 10.97 10.46
N LEU A 451 23.19 11.64 9.43
CA LEU A 451 24.01 12.44 8.52
C LEU A 451 24.73 13.58 9.24
N GLN A 452 24.03 14.28 10.13
CA GLN A 452 24.61 15.37 10.92
C GLN A 452 25.74 14.89 11.85
N ARG A 453 25.61 13.70 12.46
CA ARG A 453 26.68 13.10 13.27
C ARG A 453 27.93 12.76 12.46
N LEU A 454 27.78 12.44 11.18
CA LEU A 454 28.89 12.13 10.27
C LEU A 454 29.62 13.39 9.75
N TYR A 455 29.16 14.61 10.07
CA TYR A 455 29.81 15.84 9.60
C TYR A 455 31.23 16.03 10.12
N GLY A 456 31.57 15.41 11.27
CA GLY A 456 32.90 15.45 11.86
C GLY A 456 33.87 14.41 11.31
N ASP A 457 33.41 13.47 10.47
CA ASP A 457 34.24 12.41 9.90
C ASP A 457 35.11 12.95 8.74
N PRO A 458 36.45 12.80 8.78
CA PRO A 458 37.34 13.23 7.71
C PRO A 458 37.09 12.55 6.35
N ALA A 459 36.61 11.29 6.35
CA ALA A 459 36.40 10.51 5.13
C ALA A 459 34.97 10.67 4.57
N ALA A 460 33.96 10.73 5.44
CA ALA A 460 32.55 10.75 5.05
C ALA A 460 31.87 12.14 5.13
N GLY A 461 32.50 13.13 5.76
CA GLY A 461 31.85 14.40 6.10
C GLY A 461 31.39 15.25 4.91
N VAL A 462 32.12 15.22 3.79
CA VAL A 462 31.72 15.95 2.56
C VAL A 462 30.50 15.27 1.90
N GLU A 463 30.52 13.94 1.78
CA GLU A 463 29.41 13.16 1.24
C GLU A 463 28.15 13.28 2.11
N ALA A 464 28.32 13.25 3.44
CA ALA A 464 27.24 13.42 4.40
C ALA A 464 26.54 14.79 4.27
N ARG A 465 27.31 15.89 4.10
CA ARG A 465 26.74 17.23 3.90
C ARG A 465 25.99 17.34 2.57
N ARG A 466 26.53 16.77 1.49
CA ARG A 466 25.84 16.74 0.19
C ARG A 466 24.54 15.94 0.27
N ALA A 467 24.57 14.76 0.87
CA ALA A 467 23.38 13.93 1.07
C ALA A 467 22.34 14.63 1.96
N ALA A 468 22.77 15.34 3.01
CA ALA A 468 21.87 16.11 3.87
C ALA A 468 21.22 17.30 3.13
N ALA A 469 21.97 18.01 2.28
CA ALA A 469 21.42 19.07 1.44
C ALA A 469 20.39 18.52 0.44
N SER A 470 20.68 17.39 -0.20
CA SER A 470 19.71 16.70 -1.08
C SER A 470 18.48 16.21 -0.33
N LEU A 471 18.65 15.74 0.91
CA LEU A 471 17.54 15.33 1.78
C LEU A 471 16.66 16.53 2.13
N ASP A 472 17.25 17.67 2.48
CA ASP A 472 16.51 18.90 2.80
C ASP A 472 15.71 19.41 1.58
N ASP A 473 16.30 19.39 0.37
CA ASP A 473 15.60 19.76 -0.87
C ASP A 473 14.43 18.81 -1.19
N TRP A 474 14.66 17.51 -1.06
CA TRP A 474 13.61 16.50 -1.22
C TRP A 474 12.49 16.68 -0.17
N LEU A 475 12.83 16.97 1.09
CA LEU A 475 11.86 17.24 2.16
C LEU A 475 11.00 18.47 1.87
N GLN A 476 11.55 19.54 1.28
CA GLN A 476 10.75 20.69 0.85
C GLN A 476 9.70 20.29 -0.19
N THR A 477 10.02 19.32 -1.06
CA THR A 477 9.11 18.84 -2.10
C THR A 477 8.07 17.85 -1.57
N VAL A 478 8.44 16.93 -0.68
CA VAL A 478 7.52 15.89 -0.19
C VAL A 478 6.63 16.41 0.95
N SER A 479 7.11 17.39 1.73
CA SER A 479 6.38 17.88 2.91
C SER A 479 5.06 18.59 2.59
N LYS A 480 4.88 19.08 1.36
CA LYS A 480 3.60 19.64 0.89
C LYS A 480 2.52 18.58 0.67
N SER A 481 2.86 17.29 0.66
CA SER A 481 1.88 16.25 0.37
C SER A 481 0.85 16.09 1.49
N PHE A 482 -0.38 15.69 1.13
CA PHE A 482 -1.43 15.42 2.13
C PHE A 482 -1.04 14.30 3.09
N ALA A 483 -0.45 13.22 2.58
CA ALA A 483 0.04 12.13 3.43
C ALA A 483 1.09 12.61 4.45
N TRP A 484 2.02 13.47 4.03
CA TRP A 484 3.02 14.05 4.95
C TRP A 484 2.36 14.93 6.02
N GLN A 485 1.45 15.83 5.64
CA GLN A 485 0.76 16.73 6.58
C GLN A 485 -0.12 15.95 7.58
N ALA A 486 -0.78 14.87 7.14
CA ALA A 486 -1.52 13.99 8.02
C ALA A 486 -0.60 13.23 8.98
N GLY A 487 0.53 12.74 8.47
CA GLY A 487 1.57 12.06 9.25
C GLY A 487 2.26 12.95 10.26
N SER A 488 2.55 14.22 9.93
CA SER A 488 3.23 15.15 10.84
C SER A 488 2.38 15.45 12.07
N ILE A 489 1.06 15.63 11.89
CA ILE A 489 0.13 15.79 13.01
C ILE A 489 0.16 14.53 13.90
N LEU A 490 0.12 13.34 13.31
CA LEU A 490 0.17 12.08 14.08
C LEU A 490 1.48 11.94 14.87
N VAL A 491 2.62 12.24 14.23
CA VAL A 491 3.95 12.21 14.87
C VAL A 491 4.05 13.23 16.00
N ASP A 492 3.51 14.44 15.85
CA ASP A 492 3.48 15.45 16.90
C ASP A 492 2.73 14.93 18.14
N TYR A 493 1.58 14.27 17.96
CA TYR A 493 0.82 13.69 19.05
C TYR A 493 1.54 12.48 19.67
N LEU A 494 2.22 11.66 18.86
CA LEU A 494 3.04 10.55 19.35
C LEU A 494 4.17 11.05 20.26
N GLN A 495 4.89 12.10 19.85
CA GLN A 495 5.96 12.70 20.65
C GLN A 495 5.43 13.36 21.93
N ARG A 496 4.26 14.01 21.87
CA ARG A 496 3.59 14.54 23.07
C ARG A 496 3.22 13.43 24.05
N ALA A 497 2.60 12.35 23.57
CA ALA A 497 2.25 11.20 24.41
C ALA A 497 3.50 10.58 25.06
N ARG A 498 4.59 10.43 24.29
CA ARG A 498 5.89 9.98 24.80
C ARG A 498 6.41 10.89 25.93
N SER A 499 6.41 12.20 25.72
CA SER A 499 6.85 13.18 26.72
C SER A 499 5.94 13.20 27.96
N GLU A 500 4.65 12.96 27.80
CA GLU A 500 3.67 12.87 28.89
C GLU A 500 3.93 11.64 29.76
N VAL A 501 4.19 10.47 29.15
CA VAL A 501 4.57 9.25 29.88
C VAL A 501 5.85 9.48 30.68
N ALA A 502 6.89 10.03 30.05
CA ALA A 502 8.17 10.33 30.72
C ALA A 502 7.98 11.32 31.89
N GLY A 503 7.18 12.36 31.69
CA GLY A 503 6.85 13.36 32.71
C GLY A 503 6.07 12.78 33.90
N LEU A 504 5.05 11.96 33.63
CA LEU A 504 4.24 11.31 34.68
C LEU A 504 5.07 10.34 35.51
N VAL A 505 5.92 9.52 34.89
CA VAL A 505 6.80 8.60 35.64
C VAL A 505 7.78 9.37 36.51
N GLN A 506 8.37 10.45 35.99
CA GLN A 506 9.29 11.28 36.78
C GLN A 506 8.59 11.98 37.97
N GLN A 507 7.34 12.42 37.80
CA GLN A 507 6.55 13.01 38.88
C GLN A 507 6.17 11.98 39.96
N ILE A 508 5.83 10.75 39.57
CA ILE A 508 5.57 9.65 40.50
C ILE A 508 6.83 9.37 41.33
N ARG A 509 8.01 9.25 40.69
CA ARG A 509 9.31 9.07 41.38
C ARG A 509 9.60 10.18 42.41
N GLY A 510 9.38 11.44 42.00
CA GLY A 510 9.64 12.60 42.86
C GLY A 510 8.69 12.72 44.06
N THR A 511 7.52 12.08 44.00
CA THR A 511 6.54 12.07 45.09
C THR A 511 6.83 10.92 46.07
N THR A 512 7.18 9.73 45.58
CA THR A 512 7.53 8.58 46.42
C THR A 512 8.81 8.79 47.24
N ASN A 513 9.83 9.45 46.68
CA ASN A 513 11.07 9.74 47.43
C ASN A 513 10.93 10.80 48.53
N ARG A 514 9.79 11.50 48.62
CA ARG A 514 9.54 12.49 49.69
C ARG A 514 8.99 11.87 50.97
N ASP A 515 8.39 10.68 50.89
CA ASP A 515 7.87 9.97 52.07
C ASP A 515 9.00 9.55 53.03
N ASP A 516 10.22 9.30 52.53
CA ASP A 516 11.42 8.99 53.36
C ASP A 516 11.92 10.19 54.20
N VAL A 517 11.53 11.41 53.88
CA VAL A 517 11.94 12.62 54.64
C VAL A 517 11.05 12.85 55.86
N GLU A 518 9.84 12.28 55.86
CA GLU A 518 8.84 12.43 56.92
C GLU A 518 9.14 11.55 58.14
N GLU A 519 9.93 10.49 57.96
CA GLU A 519 10.46 9.66 59.05
C GLU A 519 11.35 10.47 60.02
N ARG A 520 11.99 11.55 59.55
CA ARG A 520 12.74 12.51 60.39
C ARG A 520 11.87 13.48 61.19
N LEU A 521 10.60 13.66 60.82
CA LEU A 521 9.65 14.53 61.55
C LEU A 521 8.95 13.79 62.71
N SER A 522 8.89 12.46 62.66
CA SER A 522 8.36 11.63 63.75
C SER A 522 9.15 11.73 65.07
N GLN A 523 10.43 12.13 65.03
CA GLN A 523 11.26 12.30 66.23
C GLN A 523 10.92 13.55 67.07
N ARG A 524 10.16 14.51 66.54
CA ARG A 524 9.74 15.72 67.29
C ARG A 524 8.43 15.57 68.08
N GLN A 525 7.66 14.50 67.85
CA GLN A 525 6.38 14.30 68.55
C GLN A 525 6.53 13.77 69.99
N HIS A 526 7.72 13.33 70.40
CA HIS A 526 7.93 12.75 71.73
C HIS A 526 7.96 13.74 72.90
N THR A 527 8.11 15.05 72.63
CA THR A 527 8.27 16.08 73.68
C THR A 527 6.94 16.58 74.25
N ILE A 528 5.83 16.47 73.50
CA ILE A 528 4.53 17.04 73.88
C ILE A 528 3.72 16.07 74.77
N GLY A 529 3.84 14.75 74.55
CA GLY A 529 3.20 13.74 75.40
C GLY A 529 3.72 13.72 76.84
N LEU A 530 4.94 14.19 77.07
CA LEU A 530 5.53 14.30 78.41
C LEU A 530 4.88 15.44 79.22
N ILE A 531 4.62 16.60 78.59
CA ILE A 531 4.10 17.80 79.25
C ILE A 531 2.69 17.57 79.80
N LEU A 532 1.82 16.94 79.00
CA LEU A 532 0.44 16.66 79.42
C LEU A 532 0.38 15.65 80.58
N LYS A 533 1.28 14.67 80.58
CA LYS A 533 1.39 13.68 81.65
C LYS A 533 1.89 14.32 82.96
N THR A 534 2.84 15.25 82.89
CA THR A 534 3.33 15.99 84.07
C THR A 534 2.27 16.95 84.64
N PHE A 535 1.51 17.65 83.79
CA PHE A 535 0.50 18.62 84.24
C PHE A 535 -0.73 17.90 84.85
N GLY A 536 -1.14 16.77 84.28
CA GLY A 536 -2.23 15.94 84.82
C GLY A 536 -1.92 15.35 86.19
N TRP A 537 -0.68 14.87 86.40
CA TRP A 537 -0.25 14.42 87.73
C TRP A 537 -0.18 15.57 88.75
N GLY A 538 0.20 16.78 88.32
CA GLY A 538 0.17 17.98 89.17
C GLY A 538 -1.23 18.37 89.64
N VAL A 539 -2.22 18.35 88.74
CA VAL A 539 -3.63 18.63 89.08
C VAL A 539 -4.20 17.55 90.00
N PHE A 540 -3.91 16.27 89.74
CA PHE A 540 -4.35 15.17 90.59
C PHE A 540 -3.75 15.26 92.00
N GLY A 541 -2.46 15.57 92.10
CA GLY A 541 -1.80 15.84 93.38
C GLY A 541 -2.40 17.02 94.13
N GLY A 542 -2.70 18.12 93.42
CA GLY A 542 -3.36 19.30 94.00
C GLY A 542 -4.78 19.03 94.52
N LEU A 543 -5.56 18.19 93.81
CA LEU A 543 -6.90 17.79 94.23
C LEU A 543 -6.85 16.85 95.44
N ALA A 544 -5.91 15.89 95.45
CA ALA A 544 -5.69 15.00 96.59
C ALA A 544 -5.24 15.78 97.84
N LEU A 545 -4.39 16.80 97.66
CA LEU A 545 -3.97 17.70 98.74
C LEU A 545 -5.14 18.51 99.29
N LEU A 546 -5.99 19.08 98.43
CA LEU A 546 -7.20 19.82 98.84
C LEU A 546 -8.17 18.94 99.64
N VAL A 547 -8.37 17.69 99.22
CA VAL A 547 -9.20 16.72 99.95
C VAL A 547 -8.57 16.36 101.30
N GLY A 548 -7.25 16.15 101.36
CA GLY A 548 -6.54 15.87 102.60
C GLY A 548 -6.61 17.03 103.61
N VAL A 549 -6.43 18.26 103.15
CA VAL A 549 -6.51 19.47 103.97
C VAL A 549 -7.94 19.71 104.48
N ALA A 550 -8.96 19.42 103.67
CA ALA A 550 -10.36 19.49 104.10
C ALA A 550 -10.72 18.40 105.13
N ALA A 551 -10.19 17.18 104.96
CA ALA A 551 -10.40 16.08 105.90
C ALA A 551 -9.75 16.33 107.28
N LEU A 552 -8.64 17.08 107.31
CA LEU A 552 -7.96 17.53 108.53
C LEU A 552 -8.67 18.73 109.21
N GLY A 553 -9.77 19.23 108.66
CA GLY A 553 -10.59 20.29 109.25
C GLY A 553 -10.00 21.71 109.15
N ALA A 554 -8.85 21.87 108.49
CA ALA A 554 -8.19 23.17 108.33
C ALA A 554 -8.93 24.12 107.37
N VAL A 555 -9.78 23.57 106.50
CA VAL A 555 -10.53 24.32 105.47
C VAL A 555 -11.94 23.71 105.32
N GLY A 556 -12.95 24.55 105.10
CA GLY A 556 -14.33 24.10 104.88
C GLY A 556 -14.50 23.33 103.56
N TRP A 557 -15.33 22.28 103.59
CA TRP A 557 -15.64 21.46 102.41
C TRP A 557 -16.15 22.27 101.21
N THR A 558 -16.87 23.36 101.47
CA THR A 558 -17.33 24.29 100.42
C THR A 558 -16.16 24.93 99.67
N PHE A 559 -15.09 25.34 100.37
CA PHE A 559 -13.90 25.92 99.74
C PHE A 559 -13.12 24.86 98.93
N ALA A 560 -12.98 23.64 99.45
CA ALA A 560 -12.30 22.55 98.74
C ALA A 560 -13.03 22.16 97.45
N ILE A 561 -14.37 22.09 97.48
CA ILE A 561 -15.20 21.78 96.30
C ILE A 561 -15.12 22.90 95.26
N VAL A 562 -15.26 24.16 95.66
CA VAL A 562 -15.21 25.31 94.74
C VAL A 562 -13.81 25.43 94.12
N THR A 563 -12.76 25.40 94.93
CA THR A 563 -11.37 25.53 94.46
C THR A 563 -10.95 24.34 93.60
N GLY A 564 -11.31 23.12 94.00
CA GLY A 564 -11.09 21.92 93.20
C GLY A 564 -11.85 21.97 91.87
N GLY A 565 -13.09 22.46 91.87
CA GLY A 565 -13.89 22.68 90.66
C GLY A 565 -13.26 23.68 89.70
N VAL A 566 -12.75 24.81 90.21
CA VAL A 566 -12.04 25.82 89.41
C VAL A 566 -10.76 25.25 88.82
N LEU A 567 -9.98 24.51 89.60
CA LEU A 567 -8.71 23.92 89.18
C LEU A 567 -8.92 22.87 88.08
N LEU A 568 -9.98 22.08 88.19
CA LEU A 568 -10.43 21.14 87.16
C LEU A 568 -10.91 21.86 85.89
N ALA A 569 -11.67 22.95 86.05
CA ALA A 569 -12.16 23.74 84.91
C ALA A 569 -11.01 24.39 84.14
N VAL A 570 -10.01 24.96 84.82
CA VAL A 570 -8.81 25.53 84.20
C VAL A 570 -8.02 24.45 83.46
N TYR A 571 -7.85 23.27 84.06
CA TYR A 571 -7.22 22.14 83.39
C TYR A 571 -7.96 21.73 82.12
N LEU A 572 -9.30 21.64 82.17
CA LEU A 572 -10.14 21.34 81.01
C LEU A 572 -10.00 22.38 79.90
N VAL A 573 -9.95 23.68 80.24
CA VAL A 573 -9.77 24.76 79.26
C VAL A 573 -8.39 24.71 78.61
N ILE A 574 -7.32 24.46 79.39
CA ILE A 574 -5.96 24.34 78.86
C ILE A 574 -5.81 23.09 77.98
N ALA A 575 -6.38 21.95 78.41
CA ALA A 575 -6.40 20.72 77.62
C ALA A 575 -7.19 20.91 76.32
N LEU A 576 -8.33 21.61 76.35
CA LEU A 576 -9.11 21.97 75.18
C LEU A 576 -8.34 22.91 74.24
N ALA A 577 -7.66 23.93 74.77
CA ALA A 577 -6.87 24.86 73.98
C ALA A 577 -5.69 24.15 73.29
N LEU A 578 -4.95 23.30 74.01
CA LEU A 578 -3.88 22.48 73.44
C LEU A 578 -4.43 21.50 72.39
N PHE A 579 -5.57 20.87 72.64
CA PHE A 579 -6.21 19.97 71.68
C PHE A 579 -6.64 20.69 70.39
N LEU A 580 -7.25 21.87 70.50
CA LEU A 580 -7.65 22.69 69.35
C LEU A 580 -6.45 23.21 68.54
N LEU A 581 -5.34 23.55 69.21
CA LEU A 581 -4.10 23.93 68.55
C LEU A 581 -3.44 22.75 67.83
N THR A 582 -3.41 21.57 68.46
CA THR A 582 -2.76 20.36 67.90
C THR A 582 -3.61 19.72 66.78
N GLN A 583 -4.94 19.79 66.86
CA GLN A 583 -5.81 19.25 65.81
C GLN A 583 -5.75 20.05 64.49
N ARG A 584 -5.49 21.36 64.52
CA ARG A 584 -5.34 22.15 63.28
C ARG A 584 -4.20 21.64 62.40
N ASP A 585 -3.10 21.21 63.01
CA ASP A 585 -1.95 20.67 62.28
C ASP A 585 -2.24 19.25 61.78
N LEU A 586 -2.88 18.41 62.59
CA LEU A 586 -3.20 17.02 62.23
C LEU A 586 -4.24 16.93 61.09
N PHE A 587 -5.24 17.82 61.04
CA PHE A 587 -6.20 17.86 59.93
C PHE A 587 -5.62 18.53 58.67
N ALA A 588 -4.71 19.50 58.82
CA ALA A 588 -3.95 20.01 57.68
C ALA A 588 -3.08 18.89 57.07
N GLU A 589 -2.47 18.06 57.91
CA GLU A 589 -1.65 16.91 57.53
C GLU A 589 -2.49 15.78 56.91
N MET A 590 -3.68 15.48 57.45
CA MET A 590 -4.62 14.52 56.84
C MET A 590 -5.16 14.98 55.48
N ASN A 591 -5.51 16.27 55.34
CA ASN A 591 -5.95 16.81 54.06
C ASN A 591 -4.81 16.88 53.04
N LEU A 592 -3.59 17.19 53.48
CA LEU A 592 -2.38 17.09 52.65
C LEU A 592 -2.19 15.64 52.18
N ARG A 593 -2.27 14.66 53.08
CA ARG A 593 -2.12 13.24 52.76
C ARG A 593 -3.21 12.71 51.83
N GLN A 594 -4.47 13.05 52.06
CA GLN A 594 -5.59 12.67 51.18
C GLN A 594 -5.46 13.32 49.80
N SER A 595 -5.03 14.58 49.75
CA SER A 595 -4.75 15.27 48.49
C SER A 595 -3.54 14.68 47.74
N GLN A 596 -2.54 14.15 48.46
CA GLN A 596 -1.38 13.47 47.87
C GLN A 596 -1.77 12.09 47.33
N LEU A 597 -2.57 11.31 48.06
CA LEU A 597 -3.05 10.00 47.62
C LEU A 597 -3.97 10.10 46.40
N SER A 598 -4.92 11.04 46.40
CA SER A 598 -5.79 11.29 45.23
C SER A 598 -5.00 11.81 44.02
N ARG A 599 -3.94 12.61 44.24
CA ARG A 599 -3.01 13.02 43.18
C ARG A 599 -2.26 11.82 42.60
N LEU A 600 -1.73 10.94 43.43
CA LEU A 600 -1.02 9.74 42.98
C LEU A 600 -1.95 8.82 42.19
N ASP A 601 -3.17 8.59 42.65
CA ASP A 601 -4.15 7.74 41.95
C ASP A 601 -4.57 8.34 40.59
N ALA A 602 -4.79 9.65 40.54
CA ALA A 602 -5.03 10.37 39.29
C ALA A 602 -3.82 10.29 38.33
N MET A 603 -2.59 10.39 38.85
CA MET A 603 -1.36 10.23 38.07
C MET A 603 -1.21 8.82 37.51
N HIS A 604 -1.52 7.77 38.28
CA HIS A 604 -1.51 6.38 37.82
C HIS A 604 -2.54 6.13 36.71
N THR A 605 -3.76 6.63 36.89
CA THR A 605 -4.80 6.51 35.87
C THR A 605 -4.42 7.25 34.59
N ASN A 606 -3.90 8.47 34.71
CA ASN A 606 -3.41 9.25 33.58
C ASN A 606 -2.20 8.59 32.89
N LEU A 607 -1.28 7.96 33.65
CA LEU A 607 -0.15 7.22 33.09
C LEU A 607 -0.63 6.03 32.24
N ARG A 608 -1.60 5.26 32.75
CA ARG A 608 -2.19 4.14 32.00
C ARG A 608 -2.83 4.63 30.69
N SER A 609 -3.60 5.70 30.75
CA SER A 609 -4.21 6.30 29.56
C SER A 609 -3.17 6.86 28.58
N ALA A 610 -2.07 7.45 29.07
CA ALA A 610 -1.00 7.97 28.22
C ALA A 610 -0.20 6.84 27.53
N VAL A 611 0.06 5.72 28.22
CA VAL A 611 0.69 4.54 27.63
C VAL A 611 -0.21 3.89 26.56
N GLN A 612 -1.52 3.84 26.80
CA GLN A 612 -2.50 3.39 25.80
C GLN A 612 -2.57 4.32 24.58
N ASP A 613 -2.56 5.64 24.81
CA ASP A 613 -2.47 6.64 23.74
C ASP A 613 -1.20 6.41 22.90
N LEU A 614 -0.05 6.16 23.54
CA LEU A 614 1.23 5.90 22.87
C LEU A 614 1.21 4.64 21.99
N SER A 615 0.69 3.53 22.51
CA SER A 615 0.51 2.28 21.74
C SER A 615 -0.41 2.50 20.54
N ARG A 616 -1.59 3.11 20.76
CA ARG A 616 -2.56 3.41 19.69
C ARG A 616 -1.96 4.29 18.60
N LEU A 617 -1.26 5.36 18.97
CA LEU A 617 -0.65 6.29 18.02
C LEU A 617 0.48 5.64 17.23
N SER A 618 1.26 4.76 17.86
CA SER A 618 2.29 3.96 17.17
C SER A 618 1.66 3.00 16.16
N GLY A 619 0.61 2.27 16.55
CA GLY A 619 -0.14 1.40 15.64
C GLY A 619 -0.79 2.17 14.48
N ALA A 620 -1.36 3.35 14.75
CA ALA A 620 -1.91 4.23 13.72
C ALA A 620 -0.83 4.71 12.74
N TYR A 621 0.40 4.99 13.20
CA TYR A 621 1.51 5.37 12.33
C TYR A 621 1.92 4.23 11.41
N GLY A 622 2.01 2.99 11.92
CA GLY A 622 2.25 1.82 11.08
C GLY A 622 1.18 1.60 10.01
N GLN A 623 -0.09 1.81 10.36
CA GLN A 623 -1.21 1.73 9.41
C GLN A 623 -1.18 2.86 8.37
N LEU A 624 -0.79 4.08 8.74
CA LEU A 624 -0.57 5.19 7.81
C LEU A 624 0.46 4.80 6.73
N LEU A 625 1.60 4.24 7.14
CA LEU A 625 2.63 3.79 6.20
C LEU A 625 2.12 2.70 5.25
N ALA A 626 1.33 1.76 5.75
CA ALA A 626 0.72 0.72 4.91
C ALA A 626 -0.27 1.32 3.89
N TRP A 627 -1.17 2.20 4.33
CA TRP A 627 -2.15 2.85 3.46
C TRP A 627 -1.51 3.75 2.42
N THR A 628 -0.46 4.50 2.78
CA THR A 628 0.22 5.39 1.85
C THR A 628 0.95 4.63 0.74
N ARG A 629 1.55 3.46 1.03
CA ARG A 629 2.15 2.59 -0.01
C ARG A 629 1.11 2.12 -1.03
N VAL A 630 -0.04 1.64 -0.57
CA VAL A 630 -1.10 1.13 -1.45
C VAL A 630 -1.71 2.29 -2.25
N LEU A 631 -2.11 3.36 -1.57
CA LEU A 631 -2.81 4.47 -2.18
C LEU A 631 -1.92 5.28 -3.13
N GLY A 632 -0.65 5.47 -2.79
CA GLY A 632 0.32 6.13 -3.68
C GLY A 632 0.55 5.34 -4.97
N ALA A 633 0.60 4.00 -4.90
CA ALA A 633 0.67 3.16 -6.09
C ALA A 633 -0.60 3.27 -6.96
N VAL A 634 -1.78 3.23 -6.34
CA VAL A 634 -3.07 3.36 -7.04
C VAL A 634 -3.22 4.74 -7.69
N LEU A 635 -2.87 5.83 -7.01
CA LEU A 635 -2.97 7.18 -7.56
C LEU A 635 -1.99 7.42 -8.73
N ARG A 636 -0.84 6.76 -8.73
CA ARG A 636 0.15 6.88 -9.81
C ARG A 636 -0.23 6.07 -11.05
N ALA A 637 -0.93 4.95 -10.86
CA ALA A 637 -1.38 4.07 -11.93
C ALA A 637 -2.88 3.71 -11.74
N PRO A 638 -3.79 4.68 -11.88
CA PRO A 638 -5.21 4.47 -11.59
C PRO A 638 -5.88 3.44 -12.53
N PHE A 639 -5.30 3.24 -13.72
CA PHE A 639 -5.77 2.28 -14.72
C PHE A 639 -4.95 0.97 -14.73
N GLY A 640 -4.04 0.80 -13.75
CA GLY A 640 -3.06 -0.29 -13.72
C GLY A 640 -1.77 0.05 -14.46
N ALA A 641 -0.79 -0.84 -14.37
CA ALA A 641 0.43 -0.75 -15.16
C ALA A 641 0.11 -1.07 -16.63
N ALA A 642 0.66 -0.28 -17.57
CA ALA A 642 0.62 -0.66 -18.98
C ALA A 642 1.24 -2.06 -19.10
N ALA A 643 0.49 -3.01 -19.64
CA ALA A 643 1.00 -4.35 -19.88
C ALA A 643 2.28 -4.23 -20.70
N ALA A 644 3.36 -4.91 -20.27
CA ALA A 644 4.55 -4.99 -21.08
C ALA A 644 4.14 -5.49 -22.48
N PRO A 645 4.63 -4.87 -23.56
CA PRO A 645 4.27 -5.28 -24.91
C PRO A 645 4.52 -6.79 -25.01
N ALA A 646 3.49 -7.54 -25.37
CA ALA A 646 3.63 -8.97 -25.58
C ALA A 646 4.78 -9.15 -26.58
N ARG A 647 5.84 -9.85 -26.17
CA ARG A 647 6.91 -10.24 -27.10
C ARG A 647 6.22 -10.99 -28.23
N ARG A 648 6.17 -10.38 -29.41
CA ARG A 648 5.78 -11.09 -30.63
C ARG A 648 6.74 -12.28 -30.74
N PRO A 649 6.26 -13.52 -30.91
CA PRO A 649 7.13 -14.62 -31.25
C PRO A 649 7.70 -14.32 -32.64
N GLY A 650 8.99 -13.95 -32.71
CA GLY A 650 9.68 -13.72 -33.99
C GLY A 650 10.52 -12.44 -34.12
N SER A 651 10.92 -11.76 -33.03
CA SER A 651 12.00 -10.76 -33.08
C SER A 651 13.35 -11.36 -32.72
#